data_AF-A0A4Q2DQA3-F1
#
_entry.id   AF-A0A4Q2DQA3-F1
#
_cell.length_a   1.000
_cell.length_b   1.000
_cell.length_c   1.000
_cell.angle_alpha   90.00
_cell.angle_beta   90.00
_cell.angle_gamma   90.00
#
_symmetry.space_group_name_H-M   'P 1'
#
loop_
_entity.id
_entity.type
_entity.pdbx_description
1 polymer ?
#
loop_
_entity_poly.entity_id
_entity_poly.type
_entity_poly.pdbx_seq_one_letter_code
_entity_poly.pdbx_strand_id
1 'polypeptide(L)'
;MENPNRPRRPVDSLTLEEFCTAAHELHDADRLEDFVHYVLTGICEGRQASIDVILNRIEDDEVQTLGITRDYDSVLGIDKHIRVIGKDITIWPVAKFEDTLKKNIHLSYSFKNARGEYVAPIHQIPNLGLGKWDIHNSLRVLFPDLYSADRKSWSLTKEEQVDFCEKGLLPTLQELLQDRGGDLPPDHRAEMFRARQQSGRLAFGSRVLPADCVTDFGDVLRRNLVAQGVEWAKNLVFLHEIRGVKNTSRHSFDRNNAGAALEEFLDKNGLQLDELGELDGWYVDVGAEVSSNQNRCIVWRTDQHHTLAELVLRIPGEHAERITEVTSSKYYRDLASHLTGVSGFRITPGVRAQGRFETQYFQAYLTDKAITAVKEQNKFGKFITPQQLLNGKGATYINELFHVYRQATEKNFATARFEVRVPIYHAADVLQEIDLNRLCECLLSFPREVWWAFRTWRTLACMYVDDWQRGGESNLRNKNSALLLTAAVSWLLNGLHSTPDLGPSYRDLLSAVLPRTPRSLVERDELPFPITLNMDEDSDDEMEVYELDVGDGPVPSITTRQRMDGEDDDEVESEAGGRTLVPHVPFGVFFFRELCRGKPVPRFFELGLSVSDRSFNFMFGKPRDEILMTLAGNQVSIPRDPTRLHNRTRQRLIEDPDVGERVNFALEHRGHELLPPARDDGSDIAEQDFDDGSEDNDLLASGLDTQLERVWRQYSIDLAKLIPNRQHASDASYCVIPRNQLDNVTPALYQNVNLCDIFDDVQWRLATRVQWERTFSHLWPEKNVKKRGRLQNYGQAAYYRLWETMTSRMSDETAKASRQAIWSFFKTLEWAPCAGAERIWETKTTSSFNRFGVSSGPAPKIYMNRTTPTWNVERPRDVLME
;
A
#
# COMPACT_ATOMS: atom_id res chain seq x y z
N MET A 1 39.14 3.04 -3.50
CA MET A 1 39.92 2.77 -4.72
C MET A 1 39.67 1.31 -5.08
N GLU A 2 38.97 1.03 -6.17
CA GLU A 2 38.98 -0.33 -6.73
C GLU A 2 40.41 -0.64 -7.17
N ASN A 3 40.91 -1.82 -6.80
CA ASN A 3 42.24 -2.24 -7.18
C ASN A 3 42.23 -2.52 -8.70
N PRO A 4 43.01 -1.79 -9.52
CA PRO A 4 43.07 -2.00 -10.97
C PRO A 4 43.57 -3.42 -11.36
N ASN A 5 43.96 -4.24 -10.37
CA ASN A 5 44.36 -5.64 -10.51
C ASN A 5 43.25 -6.67 -10.25
N ARG A 6 41.95 -6.31 -10.18
CA ARG A 6 40.90 -7.35 -10.15
C ARG A 6 40.79 -8.00 -11.54
N PRO A 7 41.08 -9.30 -11.70
CA PRO A 7 40.97 -9.95 -13.00
C PRO A 7 39.51 -9.86 -13.47
N ARG A 8 39.30 -9.39 -14.71
CA ARG A 8 37.98 -9.49 -15.37
C ARG A 8 37.57 -10.95 -15.35
N ARG A 9 36.49 -11.25 -14.64
CA ARG A 9 35.92 -12.60 -14.60
C ARG A 9 35.46 -12.96 -16.02
N PRO A 10 35.61 -14.22 -16.45
CA PRO A 10 34.91 -14.69 -17.63
C PRO A 10 33.41 -14.42 -17.49
N VAL A 11 32.82 -13.85 -18.54
CA VAL A 11 31.39 -13.53 -18.58
C VAL A 11 30.66 -14.66 -19.32
N ASP A 12 29.63 -15.20 -18.69
CA ASP A 12 28.69 -16.13 -19.30
C ASP A 12 27.47 -15.35 -19.75
N SER A 13 27.24 -15.28 -21.06
CA SER A 13 25.99 -14.75 -21.60
C SER A 13 24.93 -15.84 -21.49
N LEU A 14 23.88 -15.57 -20.71
CA LEU A 14 22.80 -16.51 -20.40
C LEU A 14 21.47 -15.90 -20.85
N THR A 15 20.56 -16.76 -21.31
CA THR A 15 19.14 -16.45 -21.37
C THR A 15 18.56 -16.30 -19.95
N LEU A 16 17.37 -15.70 -19.84
CA LEU A 16 16.67 -15.62 -18.56
C LEU A 16 16.34 -17.01 -17.99
N GLU A 17 16.07 -17.99 -18.86
CA GLU A 17 15.76 -19.37 -18.51
C GLU A 17 16.99 -20.11 -17.95
N GLU A 18 18.14 -19.99 -18.61
CA GLU A 18 19.40 -20.57 -18.12
C GLU A 18 19.80 -19.98 -16.76
N PHE A 19 19.61 -18.66 -16.57
CA PHE A 19 19.84 -18.03 -15.28
C PHE A 19 18.92 -18.61 -14.19
N CYS A 20 17.61 -18.78 -14.49
CA CYS A 20 16.67 -19.37 -13.55
C CYS A 20 16.99 -20.85 -13.25
N THR A 21 17.47 -21.59 -14.25
CA THR A 21 17.86 -22.99 -14.11
C THR A 21 19.09 -23.13 -13.21
N ALA A 22 20.14 -22.34 -13.44
CA ALA A 22 21.32 -22.34 -12.58
C ALA A 22 20.99 -21.92 -11.13
N ALA A 23 20.09 -20.95 -10.95
CA ALA A 23 19.61 -20.58 -9.63
C ALA A 23 18.84 -21.73 -8.95
N HIS A 24 17.99 -22.44 -9.70
CA HIS A 24 17.29 -23.61 -9.20
C HIS A 24 18.25 -24.74 -8.79
N GLU A 25 19.23 -25.07 -9.62
CA GLU A 25 20.23 -26.12 -9.34
C GLU A 25 21.05 -25.83 -8.07
N LEU A 26 21.48 -24.57 -7.88
CA LEU A 26 22.18 -24.16 -6.67
C LEU A 26 21.30 -24.27 -5.42
N HIS A 27 20.00 -23.95 -5.54
CA HIS A 27 19.05 -24.05 -4.44
C HIS A 27 18.71 -25.51 -4.10
N ASP A 28 18.44 -26.34 -5.10
CA ASP A 28 18.09 -27.77 -4.94
C ASP A 28 19.27 -28.58 -4.36
N ALA A 29 20.51 -28.22 -4.72
CA ALA A 29 21.72 -28.79 -4.14
C ALA A 29 22.05 -28.28 -2.71
N ASP A 30 21.16 -27.49 -2.09
CA ASP A 30 21.32 -26.86 -0.77
C ASP A 30 22.59 -25.98 -0.66
N ARG A 31 23.09 -25.46 -1.79
CA ARG A 31 24.23 -24.53 -1.85
C ARG A 31 23.76 -23.09 -1.63
N LEU A 32 23.07 -22.84 -0.51
CA LEU A 32 22.33 -21.59 -0.25
C LEU A 32 23.18 -20.31 -0.34
N GLU A 33 24.43 -20.37 0.11
CA GLU A 33 25.34 -19.22 0.03
C GLU A 33 25.71 -18.89 -1.42
N ASP A 34 26.04 -19.91 -2.22
CA ASP A 34 26.33 -19.74 -3.64
C ASP A 34 25.08 -19.28 -4.41
N PHE A 35 23.91 -19.82 -4.07
CA PHE A 35 22.62 -19.38 -4.61
C PHE A 35 22.38 -17.87 -4.38
N VAL A 36 22.47 -17.40 -3.13
CA VAL A 36 22.28 -15.98 -2.80
C VAL A 36 23.32 -15.11 -3.51
N HIS A 37 24.58 -15.56 -3.55
CA HIS A 37 25.65 -14.84 -4.21
C HIS A 37 25.41 -14.72 -5.72
N TYR A 38 25.05 -15.83 -6.37
CA TYR A 38 24.75 -15.87 -7.80
C TYR A 38 23.54 -15.00 -8.14
N VAL A 39 22.43 -15.13 -7.42
CA VAL A 39 21.19 -14.40 -7.74
C VAL A 39 21.33 -12.88 -7.55
N LEU A 40 22.05 -12.44 -6.51
CA LEU A 40 22.17 -11.01 -6.19
C LEU A 40 23.35 -10.32 -6.88
N THR A 41 24.41 -11.04 -7.26
CA THR A 41 25.65 -10.46 -7.82
C THR A 41 26.00 -10.99 -9.21
N GLY A 42 25.35 -12.05 -9.68
CA GLY A 42 25.66 -12.76 -10.91
C GLY A 42 26.94 -13.62 -10.82
N ILE A 43 27.58 -13.70 -9.66
CA ILE A 43 28.89 -14.37 -9.52
C ILE A 43 28.71 -15.80 -8.97
N CYS A 44 29.08 -16.80 -9.78
CA CYS A 44 29.18 -18.20 -9.40
C CYS A 44 30.50 -18.79 -9.91
N GLU A 45 31.20 -19.55 -9.06
CA GLU A 45 32.42 -20.31 -9.44
C GLU A 45 33.49 -19.46 -10.19
N GLY A 46 33.62 -18.19 -9.80
CA GLY A 46 34.60 -17.26 -10.38
C GLY A 46 34.19 -16.65 -11.74
N ARG A 47 33.00 -16.98 -12.25
CA ARG A 47 32.42 -16.46 -13.49
C ARG A 47 31.32 -15.43 -13.18
N GLN A 48 31.01 -14.58 -14.15
CA GLN A 48 29.99 -13.54 -14.05
C GLN A 48 28.87 -13.84 -15.05
N ALA A 49 27.64 -14.00 -14.57
CA ALA A 49 26.47 -14.06 -15.43
C ALA A 49 26.17 -12.68 -16.04
N SER A 50 25.81 -12.68 -17.31
CA SER A 50 25.18 -11.59 -18.04
C SER A 50 23.88 -12.11 -18.64
N ILE A 51 22.76 -11.42 -18.40
CA ILE A 51 21.45 -11.85 -18.90
C ILE A 51 21.16 -11.14 -20.21
N ASP A 52 21.13 -11.89 -21.32
CA ASP A 52 20.74 -11.36 -22.62
C ASP A 52 19.27 -11.71 -22.91
N VAL A 53 18.40 -10.71 -22.75
CA VAL A 53 16.96 -10.84 -22.98
C VAL A 53 16.59 -10.74 -24.46
N ILE A 54 17.49 -10.30 -25.34
CA ILE A 54 17.21 -10.14 -26.78
C ILE A 54 17.01 -11.50 -27.45
N LEU A 55 17.59 -12.55 -26.87
CA LEU A 55 17.38 -13.95 -27.28
C LEU A 55 15.91 -14.39 -27.15
N ASN A 56 15.06 -13.63 -26.45
CA ASN A 56 13.62 -13.87 -26.33
C ASN A 56 12.77 -12.96 -27.22
N ARG A 57 13.35 -12.33 -28.25
CA ARG A 57 12.59 -11.58 -29.26
C ARG A 57 11.60 -12.49 -30.00
N ILE A 58 10.53 -11.89 -30.49
CA ILE A 58 9.53 -12.57 -31.30
C ILE A 58 10.05 -12.65 -32.73
N GLU A 59 10.08 -13.85 -33.31
CA GLU A 59 10.47 -14.06 -34.71
C GLU A 59 9.26 -13.85 -35.65
N ASP A 60 9.51 -13.57 -36.93
CA ASP A 60 8.48 -13.18 -37.91
C ASP A 60 7.37 -14.23 -38.09
N ASP A 61 7.68 -15.51 -37.92
CA ASP A 61 6.72 -16.61 -38.00
C ASP A 61 5.83 -16.73 -36.75
N GLU A 62 6.25 -16.15 -35.62
CA GLU A 62 5.52 -16.14 -34.36
C GLU A 62 4.51 -14.98 -34.24
N VAL A 63 4.54 -14.00 -35.17
CA VAL A 63 3.63 -12.84 -35.18
C VAL A 63 2.15 -13.27 -35.13
N GLN A 64 1.81 -14.38 -35.79
CA GLN A 64 0.44 -14.93 -35.81
C GLN A 64 -0.05 -15.43 -34.45
N THR A 65 0.85 -15.60 -33.48
CA THR A 65 0.52 -16.01 -32.11
C THR A 65 0.09 -14.83 -31.24
N LEU A 66 0.22 -13.59 -31.73
CA LEU A 66 -0.15 -12.39 -31.01
C LEU A 66 -1.59 -11.96 -31.31
N GLY A 67 -2.27 -11.48 -30.26
CA GLY A 67 -3.54 -10.78 -30.36
C GLY A 67 -3.37 -9.34 -29.91
N ILE A 68 -3.92 -8.39 -30.67
CA ILE A 68 -3.94 -6.98 -30.30
C ILE A 68 -5.39 -6.51 -30.13
N THR A 69 -5.67 -5.74 -29.08
CA THR A 69 -6.98 -5.08 -28.89
C THR A 69 -6.84 -3.61 -28.52
N ARG A 70 -7.85 -2.81 -28.90
CA ARG A 70 -7.89 -1.36 -28.70
C ARG A 70 -8.99 -0.99 -27.70
N ASP A 71 -8.78 0.04 -26.89
CA ASP A 71 -9.77 0.56 -25.94
C ASP A 71 -9.56 2.05 -25.63
N TYR A 72 -10.57 2.67 -25.01
CA TYR A 72 -10.51 4.02 -24.44
C TYR A 72 -10.38 3.93 -22.92
N ASP A 73 -9.26 4.41 -22.37
CA ASP A 73 -8.92 4.24 -20.95
C ASP A 73 -9.40 5.41 -20.08
N SER A 74 -9.30 6.64 -20.60
CA SER A 74 -9.55 7.84 -19.82
C SER A 74 -9.96 9.04 -20.67
N VAL A 75 -10.68 9.99 -20.07
CA VAL A 75 -11.04 11.27 -20.68
C VAL A 75 -10.66 12.41 -19.74
N LEU A 76 -10.11 13.47 -20.31
CA LEU A 76 -9.80 14.72 -19.62
C LEU A 76 -10.39 15.88 -20.42
N GLY A 77 -11.24 16.68 -19.81
CA GLY A 77 -11.91 17.81 -20.47
C GLY A 77 -11.82 19.08 -19.65
N ILE A 78 -11.40 20.19 -20.25
CA ILE A 78 -11.40 21.50 -19.59
C ILE A 78 -12.41 22.39 -20.29
N ASP A 79 -13.41 22.85 -19.54
CA ASP A 79 -14.46 23.69 -20.11
C ASP A 79 -14.96 24.72 -19.09
N LYS A 80 -15.56 25.81 -19.59
CA LYS A 80 -16.26 26.79 -18.76
C LYS A 80 -17.55 26.22 -18.18
N HIS A 81 -18.17 25.22 -18.79
CA HIS A 81 -19.40 24.61 -18.30
C HIS A 81 -19.16 23.17 -17.89
N ILE A 82 -20.01 22.65 -17.03
CA ILE A 82 -20.02 21.22 -16.74
C ILE A 82 -20.73 20.55 -17.92
N ARG A 83 -20.02 19.69 -18.66
CA ARG A 83 -20.54 19.04 -19.89
C ARG A 83 -21.25 17.71 -19.64
N VAL A 84 -21.56 17.41 -18.38
CA VAL A 84 -22.23 16.17 -17.99
C VAL A 84 -23.74 16.34 -18.18
N ILE A 85 -24.34 15.50 -19.01
CA ILE A 85 -25.77 15.52 -19.37
C ILE A 85 -26.46 14.27 -18.81
N GLY A 86 -27.66 14.44 -18.27
CA GLY A 86 -28.52 13.33 -17.84
C GLY A 86 -28.02 12.55 -16.63
N LYS A 87 -27.02 13.07 -15.90
CA LYS A 87 -26.49 12.47 -14.67
C LYS A 87 -26.43 13.48 -13.55
N ASP A 88 -26.73 13.01 -12.35
CA ASP A 88 -26.59 13.79 -11.12
C ASP A 88 -25.12 13.92 -10.72
N ILE A 89 -24.77 15.03 -10.06
CA ILE A 89 -23.42 15.28 -9.55
C ILE A 89 -23.44 15.33 -8.04
N THR A 90 -22.64 14.47 -7.40
CA THR A 90 -22.37 14.55 -5.97
C THR A 90 -21.32 15.63 -5.71
N ILE A 91 -21.70 16.71 -5.04
CA ILE A 91 -20.86 17.86 -4.69
C ILE A 91 -20.54 17.84 -3.20
N TRP A 92 -19.30 18.19 -2.83
CA TRP A 92 -18.90 18.42 -1.44
C TRP A 92 -18.80 19.92 -1.17
N PRO A 93 -19.64 20.49 -0.27
CA PRO A 93 -19.55 21.91 0.09
C PRO A 93 -18.17 22.32 0.60
N VAL A 94 -17.52 21.42 1.35
CA VAL A 94 -16.11 21.54 1.74
C VAL A 94 -15.31 20.48 1.00
N ALA A 95 -14.45 20.93 0.09
CA ALA A 95 -13.61 20.08 -0.74
C ALA A 95 -12.60 19.26 0.09
N LYS A 96 -12.44 17.99 -0.26
CA LYS A 96 -11.37 17.15 0.29
C LYS A 96 -10.04 17.56 -0.32
N PHE A 97 -9.05 17.86 0.52
CA PHE A 97 -7.68 18.18 0.05
C PHE A 97 -7.02 17.03 -0.73
N GLU A 98 -7.50 15.80 -0.55
CA GLU A 98 -7.05 14.62 -1.30
C GLU A 98 -7.51 14.64 -2.77
N ASP A 99 -8.63 15.30 -3.05
CA ASP A 99 -9.21 15.39 -4.40
C ASP A 99 -8.61 16.53 -5.23
N THR A 100 -7.80 17.41 -4.63
CA THR A 100 -7.07 18.46 -5.34
C THR A 100 -6.03 17.85 -6.29
N LEU A 101 -5.91 18.40 -7.49
CA LEU A 101 -4.91 17.98 -8.47
C LEU A 101 -3.52 18.50 -8.07
N LYS A 102 -2.64 17.57 -7.70
CA LYS A 102 -1.27 17.85 -7.23
C LYS A 102 -0.19 17.44 -8.23
N LYS A 103 -0.54 16.53 -9.13
CA LYS A 103 0.40 15.88 -10.04
C LYS A 103 0.13 16.31 -11.46
N ASN A 104 1.20 16.39 -12.23
CA ASN A 104 1.12 16.67 -13.64
C ASN A 104 0.28 15.62 -14.36
N ILE A 105 -0.64 16.09 -15.19
CA ILE A 105 -1.45 15.27 -16.09
C ILE A 105 -1.04 15.49 -17.55
N HIS A 106 0.19 15.95 -17.79
CA HIS A 106 0.78 16.15 -19.11
C HIS A 106 -0.06 17.03 -20.05
N LEU A 107 -0.84 17.94 -19.47
CA LEU A 107 -1.65 18.90 -20.19
C LEU A 107 -1.39 20.30 -19.60
N SER A 108 -1.34 21.27 -20.49
CA SER A 108 -1.26 22.69 -20.16
C SER A 108 -2.56 23.37 -20.55
N TYR A 109 -2.90 24.43 -19.84
CA TYR A 109 -4.06 25.26 -20.13
C TYR A 109 -3.62 26.69 -20.43
N SER A 110 -4.10 27.21 -21.56
CA SER A 110 -3.86 28.57 -22.01
C SER A 110 -4.99 29.46 -21.52
N PHE A 111 -4.66 30.55 -20.83
CA PHE A 111 -5.64 31.49 -20.28
C PHE A 111 -5.08 32.90 -20.16
N LYS A 112 -6.00 33.86 -19.98
CA LYS A 112 -5.68 35.26 -19.72
C LYS A 112 -6.23 35.67 -18.37
N ASN A 113 -5.40 36.32 -17.56
CA ASN A 113 -5.83 36.94 -16.31
C ASN A 113 -5.35 38.41 -16.25
N ALA A 114 -5.61 39.10 -15.14
CA ALA A 114 -5.24 40.51 -14.96
C ALA A 114 -3.73 40.81 -15.07
N ARG A 115 -2.87 39.79 -14.97
CA ARG A 115 -1.41 39.90 -14.99
C ARG A 115 -0.79 39.58 -16.35
N GLY A 116 -1.56 38.99 -17.28
CA GLY A 116 -1.08 38.64 -18.62
C GLY A 116 -1.73 37.41 -19.22
N GLU A 117 -1.12 36.92 -20.30
CA GLU A 117 -1.46 35.66 -20.95
C GLU A 117 -0.50 34.57 -20.49
N TYR A 118 -1.04 33.41 -20.15
CA TYR A 118 -0.30 32.31 -19.55
C TYR A 118 -0.62 30.99 -20.25
N VAL A 119 0.39 30.13 -20.32
CA VAL A 119 0.26 28.70 -20.63
C VAL A 119 0.88 27.94 -19.47
N ALA A 120 0.06 27.31 -18.63
CA ALA A 120 0.53 26.67 -17.40
C ALA A 120 0.11 25.19 -17.34
N PRO A 121 0.96 24.29 -16.83
CA PRO A 121 0.55 22.94 -16.47
C PRO A 121 -0.66 22.98 -15.53
N ILE A 122 -1.70 22.19 -15.81
CA ILE A 122 -3.00 22.31 -15.11
C ILE A 122 -2.86 22.12 -13.60
N HIS A 123 -2.00 21.21 -13.16
CA HIS A 123 -1.75 20.94 -11.74
C HIS A 123 -1.08 22.08 -10.98
N GLN A 124 -0.53 23.08 -11.68
CA GLN A 124 0.06 24.28 -11.07
C GLN A 124 -0.98 25.42 -10.95
N ILE A 125 -2.10 25.31 -11.66
CA ILE A 125 -3.20 26.26 -11.53
C ILE A 125 -3.92 25.96 -10.21
N PRO A 126 -4.14 26.98 -9.35
CA PRO A 126 -4.89 26.80 -8.12
C PRO A 126 -6.22 26.08 -8.37
N ASN A 127 -6.46 24.99 -7.66
CA ASN A 127 -7.63 24.14 -7.90
C ASN A 127 -8.23 23.51 -6.64
N LEU A 128 -9.47 23.04 -6.77
CA LEU A 128 -10.19 22.29 -5.72
C LEU A 128 -11.01 21.15 -6.32
N GLY A 129 -11.16 20.06 -5.57
CA GLY A 129 -12.08 18.97 -5.91
C GLY A 129 -13.51 19.34 -5.56
N LEU A 130 -14.38 19.45 -6.56
CA LEU A 130 -15.77 19.87 -6.39
C LEU A 130 -16.70 18.70 -6.13
N GLY A 131 -16.58 17.66 -6.95
CA GLY A 131 -17.61 16.64 -7.04
C GLY A 131 -17.23 15.40 -7.84
N LYS A 132 -18.15 14.45 -7.85
CA LYS A 132 -18.11 13.21 -8.64
C LYS A 132 -19.50 12.93 -9.19
N TRP A 133 -19.60 12.41 -10.39
CA TRP A 133 -20.88 11.99 -11.00
C TRP A 133 -20.95 10.48 -11.27
N ASP A 134 -19.87 9.76 -10.96
CA ASP A 134 -19.78 8.31 -10.99
C ASP A 134 -18.58 7.85 -10.15
N ILE A 135 -18.39 6.53 -9.99
CA ILE A 135 -17.29 5.92 -9.23
C ILE A 135 -15.92 6.37 -9.77
N HIS A 136 -15.81 6.43 -11.10
CA HIS A 136 -14.57 6.69 -11.84
C HIS A 136 -14.41 8.14 -12.30
N ASN A 137 -15.39 8.99 -11.96
CA ASN A 137 -15.55 10.29 -12.56
C ASN A 137 -15.41 11.39 -11.51
N SER A 138 -14.60 12.40 -11.80
CA SER A 138 -14.33 13.49 -10.87
C SER A 138 -14.29 14.84 -11.56
N LEU A 139 -14.78 15.84 -10.83
CA LEU A 139 -14.90 17.22 -11.27
C LEU A 139 -14.07 18.11 -10.36
N ARG A 140 -13.22 18.95 -10.95
CA ARG A 140 -12.41 19.94 -10.24
C ARG A 140 -12.66 21.33 -10.80
N VAL A 141 -12.54 22.34 -9.94
CA VAL A 141 -12.56 23.74 -10.36
C VAL A 141 -11.14 24.25 -10.39
N LEU A 142 -10.74 24.86 -11.51
CA LEU A 142 -9.47 25.56 -11.68
C LEU A 142 -9.73 27.07 -11.57
N PHE A 143 -8.79 27.82 -11.00
CA PHE A 143 -8.89 29.26 -10.79
C PHE A 143 -7.74 30.01 -11.49
N PRO A 144 -7.89 30.30 -12.80
CA PRO A 144 -6.87 30.98 -13.60
C PRO A 144 -6.41 32.35 -13.05
N ASP A 145 -7.32 33.14 -12.45
CA ASP A 145 -6.97 34.48 -11.94
C ASP A 145 -6.15 34.44 -10.64
N LEU A 146 -6.07 33.30 -9.96
CA LEU A 146 -5.17 33.09 -8.81
C LEU A 146 -3.75 32.68 -9.23
N TYR A 147 -3.56 32.24 -10.48
CA TYR A 147 -2.26 31.82 -10.98
C TYR A 147 -1.33 33.02 -11.19
N SER A 148 -0.08 32.89 -10.74
CA SER A 148 0.98 33.85 -10.98
C SER A 148 2.35 33.24 -10.75
N ALA A 149 3.40 33.84 -11.31
CA ALA A 149 4.79 33.40 -11.12
C ALA A 149 5.21 33.37 -9.63
N ASP A 150 4.65 34.25 -8.80
CA ASP A 150 4.99 34.36 -7.38
C ASP A 150 4.26 33.34 -6.49
N ARG A 151 3.14 32.77 -6.97
CA ARG A 151 2.33 31.83 -6.18
C ARG A 151 2.89 30.43 -6.31
N LYS A 152 3.48 29.92 -5.23
CA LYS A 152 4.04 28.57 -5.15
C LYS A 152 2.99 27.46 -4.89
N SER A 153 1.75 27.81 -4.54
CA SER A 153 0.73 26.83 -4.14
C SER A 153 -0.31 26.56 -5.23
N TRP A 154 -0.47 25.28 -5.57
CA TRP A 154 -1.51 24.74 -6.46
C TRP A 154 -2.86 24.54 -5.77
N SER A 155 -2.94 24.70 -4.44
CA SER A 155 -4.19 24.66 -3.68
C SER A 155 -4.65 26.05 -3.29
N LEU A 156 -5.95 26.17 -3.02
CA LEU A 156 -6.51 27.36 -2.39
C LEU A 156 -6.04 27.48 -0.94
N THR A 157 -5.83 28.70 -0.48
CA THR A 157 -5.65 29.01 0.95
C THR A 157 -6.95 28.73 1.71
N LYS A 158 -6.87 28.67 3.04
CA LYS A 158 -8.06 28.46 3.87
C LYS A 158 -9.08 29.59 3.68
N GLU A 159 -8.61 30.84 3.54
CA GLU A 159 -9.47 32.01 3.33
C GLU A 159 -10.17 31.93 1.96
N GLU A 160 -9.42 31.58 0.91
CA GLU A 160 -10.00 31.38 -0.44
C GLU A 160 -11.03 30.24 -0.48
N GLN A 161 -10.80 29.15 0.27
CA GLN A 161 -11.76 28.04 0.38
C GLN A 161 -13.06 28.46 1.09
N VAL A 162 -12.95 29.24 2.17
CA VAL A 162 -14.10 29.80 2.89
C VAL A 162 -14.88 30.74 1.97
N ASP A 163 -14.19 31.65 1.28
CA ASP A 163 -14.81 32.57 0.32
C ASP A 163 -15.53 31.81 -0.80
N PHE A 164 -14.87 30.82 -1.43
CA PHE A 164 -15.48 30.01 -2.47
C PHE A 164 -16.75 29.28 -1.96
N CYS A 165 -16.68 28.70 -0.76
CA CYS A 165 -17.78 27.95 -0.17
C CYS A 165 -18.97 28.85 0.18
N GLU A 166 -18.74 29.88 1.00
CA GLU A 166 -19.80 30.71 1.58
C GLU A 166 -20.37 31.73 0.61
N LYS A 167 -19.54 32.30 -0.27
CA LYS A 167 -19.95 33.36 -1.20
C LYS A 167 -20.33 32.84 -2.59
N GLY A 168 -19.90 31.64 -2.94
CA GLY A 168 -20.16 31.02 -4.24
C GLY A 168 -21.01 29.77 -4.16
N LEU A 169 -20.43 28.70 -3.63
CA LEU A 169 -20.98 27.35 -3.73
C LEU A 169 -22.32 27.20 -2.98
N LEU A 170 -22.40 27.62 -1.72
CA LEU A 170 -23.63 27.51 -0.93
C LEU A 170 -24.79 28.33 -1.52
N PRO A 171 -24.62 29.63 -1.88
CA PRO A 171 -25.65 30.40 -2.57
C PRO A 171 -26.11 29.76 -3.89
N THR A 172 -25.16 29.18 -4.65
CA THR A 172 -25.46 28.50 -5.93
C THR A 172 -26.31 27.26 -5.72
N LEU A 173 -25.98 26.44 -4.71
CA LEU A 173 -26.78 25.27 -4.38
C LEU A 173 -28.16 25.66 -3.82
N GLN A 174 -28.25 26.72 -3.02
CA GLN A 174 -29.55 27.22 -2.53
C GLN A 174 -30.45 27.69 -3.67
N GLU A 175 -29.87 28.39 -4.65
CA GLU A 175 -30.62 28.90 -5.80
C GLU A 175 -31.11 27.77 -6.71
N LEU A 176 -30.25 26.81 -7.03
CA LEU A 176 -30.57 25.72 -7.96
C LEU A 176 -31.46 24.64 -7.31
N LEU A 177 -31.23 24.31 -6.04
CA LEU A 177 -31.98 23.26 -5.35
C LEU A 177 -33.31 23.75 -4.76
N GLN A 178 -33.53 25.08 -4.70
CA GLN A 178 -34.74 25.72 -4.17
C GLN A 178 -35.15 25.11 -2.81
N ASP A 179 -36.31 24.46 -2.74
CA ASP A 179 -36.85 23.83 -1.53
C ASP A 179 -35.93 22.74 -0.95
N ARG A 180 -35.09 22.10 -1.78
CA ARG A 180 -34.10 21.10 -1.35
C ARG A 180 -32.79 21.72 -0.87
N GLY A 181 -32.63 23.03 -0.99
CA GLY A 181 -31.47 23.78 -0.49
C GLY A 181 -31.50 24.07 1.01
N GLY A 182 -32.63 23.83 1.69
CA GLY A 182 -32.81 24.14 3.12
C GLY A 182 -31.85 23.38 4.06
N ASP A 183 -31.42 22.19 3.67
CA ASP A 183 -30.52 21.32 4.47
C ASP A 183 -29.03 21.60 4.22
N LEU A 184 -28.69 22.66 3.49
CA LEU A 184 -27.31 23.07 3.29
C LEU A 184 -26.72 23.62 4.60
N PRO A 185 -25.43 23.35 4.88
CA PRO A 185 -24.79 23.94 6.04
C PRO A 185 -24.83 25.47 5.92
N PRO A 186 -25.05 26.20 7.03
CA PRO A 186 -25.19 27.66 6.99
C PRO A 186 -23.89 28.36 6.58
N ASP A 187 -22.73 27.77 6.89
CA ASP A 187 -21.41 28.30 6.56
C ASP A 187 -20.34 27.18 6.52
N HIS A 188 -19.12 27.53 6.11
CA HIS A 188 -18.02 26.58 6.02
C HIS A 188 -17.63 26.02 7.39
N ARG A 189 -17.76 26.82 8.45
CA ARG A 189 -17.42 26.42 9.82
C ARG A 189 -18.37 25.35 10.35
N ALA A 190 -19.66 25.46 10.07
CA ALA A 190 -20.70 24.51 10.44
C ALA A 190 -20.46 23.17 9.75
N GLU A 191 -20.13 23.16 8.46
CA GLU A 191 -19.78 21.93 7.74
C GLU A 191 -18.49 21.30 8.29
N MET A 192 -17.47 22.11 8.61
CA MET A 192 -16.23 21.61 9.22
C MET A 192 -16.44 21.05 10.64
N PHE A 193 -17.37 21.63 11.41
CA PHE A 193 -17.77 21.10 12.71
C PHE A 193 -18.47 19.76 12.55
N ARG A 194 -19.48 19.67 11.66
CA ARG A 194 -20.20 18.44 11.33
C ARG A 194 -19.28 17.34 10.82
N ALA A 195 -18.33 17.70 9.95
CA ALA A 195 -17.40 16.75 9.35
C ALA A 195 -16.41 16.16 10.36
N ARG A 196 -16.12 16.81 11.49
CA ARG A 196 -15.12 16.34 12.45
C ARG A 196 -15.68 15.26 13.37
N GLN A 197 -15.26 14.02 13.15
CA GLN A 197 -15.60 12.90 14.02
C GLN A 197 -14.86 12.96 15.37
N GLN A 198 -15.35 12.23 16.38
CA GLN A 198 -14.69 12.09 17.69
C GLN A 198 -13.25 11.56 17.59
N SER A 199 -12.94 10.78 16.56
CA SER A 199 -11.59 10.25 16.28
C SER A 199 -10.61 11.30 15.73
N GLY A 200 -11.10 12.50 15.40
CA GLY A 200 -10.35 13.54 14.68
C GLY A 200 -10.31 13.35 13.16
N ARG A 201 -10.86 12.24 12.61
CA ARG A 201 -11.03 12.06 11.16
C ARG A 201 -12.15 12.97 10.63
N LEU A 202 -12.00 13.40 9.38
CA LEU A 202 -12.99 14.22 8.68
C LEU A 202 -13.89 13.34 7.80
N ALA A 203 -15.20 13.51 7.93
CA ALA A 203 -16.24 12.88 7.12
C ALA A 203 -17.14 13.97 6.52
N PHE A 204 -16.74 14.46 5.35
CA PHE A 204 -17.43 15.54 4.64
C PHE A 204 -18.78 15.09 4.09
N GLY A 205 -19.77 15.97 4.20
CA GLY A 205 -21.14 15.75 3.73
C GLY A 205 -21.19 16.05 2.24
N SER A 206 -21.98 15.29 1.51
CA SER A 206 -22.21 15.51 0.09
C SER A 206 -23.64 15.97 -0.17
N ARG A 207 -23.84 16.62 -1.30
CA ARG A 207 -25.14 17.03 -1.82
C ARG A 207 -25.25 16.60 -3.27
N VAL A 208 -26.43 16.16 -3.67
CA VAL A 208 -26.70 15.77 -5.06
C VAL A 208 -27.22 17.00 -5.78
N LEU A 209 -26.50 17.41 -6.84
CA LEU A 209 -26.96 18.36 -7.84
C LEU A 209 -27.70 17.57 -8.93
N PRO A 210 -29.02 17.72 -9.06
CA PRO A 210 -29.82 17.03 -10.07
C PRO A 210 -29.36 17.35 -11.50
N ALA A 211 -29.48 16.36 -12.39
CA ALA A 211 -29.05 16.44 -13.79
C ALA A 211 -29.59 17.66 -14.55
N ASP A 212 -30.82 18.09 -14.27
CA ASP A 212 -31.49 19.24 -14.89
C ASP A 212 -30.91 20.60 -14.44
N CYS A 213 -30.18 20.64 -13.32
CA CYS A 213 -29.51 21.85 -12.83
C CYS A 213 -28.03 21.94 -13.22
N VAL A 214 -27.44 20.86 -13.78
CA VAL A 214 -25.99 20.78 -14.04
C VAL A 214 -25.54 21.81 -15.08
N THR A 215 -26.32 22.03 -16.13
CA THR A 215 -25.98 22.95 -17.23
C THR A 215 -25.84 24.39 -16.75
N ASP A 216 -26.70 24.80 -15.80
CA ASP A 216 -26.77 26.17 -15.31
C ASP A 216 -25.77 26.45 -14.17
N PHE A 217 -25.26 25.39 -13.53
CA PHE A 217 -24.44 25.48 -12.33
C PHE A 217 -23.22 26.39 -12.47
N GLY A 218 -22.48 26.28 -13.58
CA GLY A 218 -21.26 27.06 -13.79
C GLY A 218 -21.51 28.57 -13.84
N ASP A 219 -22.61 28.99 -14.47
CA ASP A 219 -22.94 30.40 -14.65
C ASP A 219 -23.55 31.01 -13.39
N VAL A 220 -24.40 30.26 -12.70
CA VAL A 220 -24.93 30.65 -11.38
C VAL A 220 -23.78 30.79 -10.38
N LEU A 221 -22.82 29.85 -10.37
CA LEU A 221 -21.65 29.90 -9.51
C LEU A 221 -20.81 31.16 -9.73
N ARG A 222 -20.46 31.47 -10.99
CA ARG A 222 -19.71 32.68 -11.33
C ARG A 222 -20.45 33.94 -10.92
N ARG A 223 -21.75 34.02 -11.21
CA ARG A 223 -22.58 35.18 -10.86
C ARG A 223 -22.59 35.43 -9.36
N ASN A 224 -22.81 34.39 -8.55
CA ASN A 224 -22.83 34.52 -7.09
C ASN A 224 -21.46 34.94 -6.53
N LEU A 225 -20.38 34.34 -7.02
CA LEU A 225 -19.01 34.71 -6.64
C LEU A 225 -18.70 36.19 -6.93
N VAL A 226 -19.00 36.66 -8.15
CA VAL A 226 -18.77 38.06 -8.55
C VAL A 226 -19.64 39.02 -7.75
N ALA A 227 -20.93 38.71 -7.58
CA ALA A 227 -21.86 39.54 -6.80
C ALA A 227 -21.43 39.73 -5.34
N GLN A 228 -20.69 38.77 -4.79
CA GLN A 228 -20.16 38.78 -3.43
C GLN A 228 -18.68 39.22 -3.34
N GLY A 229 -18.12 39.78 -4.43
CA GLY A 229 -16.78 40.37 -4.46
C GLY A 229 -15.62 39.39 -4.60
N VAL A 230 -15.88 38.13 -4.99
CA VAL A 230 -14.85 37.09 -5.21
C VAL A 230 -14.33 37.15 -6.65
N GLU A 231 -13.71 38.28 -7.00
CA GLU A 231 -13.26 38.59 -8.38
C GLU A 231 -12.25 37.59 -8.95
N TRP A 232 -11.43 36.96 -8.09
CA TRP A 232 -10.43 35.98 -8.50
C TRP A 232 -11.02 34.66 -9.02
N ALA A 233 -12.33 34.46 -8.87
CA ALA A 233 -13.01 33.25 -9.33
C ALA A 233 -13.87 33.48 -10.60
N LYS A 234 -13.93 34.70 -11.13
CA LYS A 234 -14.80 35.03 -12.28
C LYS A 234 -14.51 34.19 -13.53
N ASN A 235 -13.23 33.88 -13.76
CA ASN A 235 -12.77 33.10 -14.92
C ASN A 235 -12.54 31.61 -14.56
N LEU A 236 -13.19 31.10 -13.50
CA LEU A 236 -13.07 29.68 -13.16
C LEU A 236 -13.47 28.79 -14.33
N VAL A 237 -12.86 27.60 -14.40
CA VAL A 237 -13.17 26.55 -15.37
C VAL A 237 -13.22 25.19 -14.69
N PHE A 238 -13.85 24.22 -15.32
CA PHE A 238 -14.06 22.87 -14.82
C PHE A 238 -13.15 21.88 -15.52
N LEU A 239 -12.44 21.09 -14.74
CA LEU A 239 -11.71 19.91 -15.21
C LEU A 239 -12.55 18.66 -14.95
N HIS A 240 -12.97 18.03 -16.03
CA HIS A 240 -13.63 16.73 -16.09
C HIS A 240 -12.56 15.65 -16.20
N GLU A 241 -12.64 14.63 -15.35
CA GLU A 241 -11.72 13.49 -15.37
C GLU A 241 -12.49 12.19 -15.22
N ILE A 242 -12.41 11.33 -16.23
CA ILE A 242 -12.86 9.94 -16.22
C ILE A 242 -11.60 9.07 -16.17
N ARG A 243 -11.43 8.26 -15.12
CA ARG A 243 -10.23 7.41 -14.96
C ARG A 243 -10.52 6.06 -14.30
N GLY A 244 -9.79 5.05 -14.74
CA GLY A 244 -9.85 3.71 -14.14
C GLY A 244 -10.95 2.84 -14.74
N VAL A 245 -11.31 3.09 -16.00
CA VAL A 245 -12.34 2.39 -16.78
C VAL A 245 -11.74 1.47 -17.85
N LYS A 246 -10.50 0.99 -17.59
CA LYS A 246 -9.77 0.05 -18.46
C LYS A 246 -10.65 -1.12 -18.86
N ASN A 247 -10.51 -1.57 -20.11
CA ASN A 247 -11.23 -2.72 -20.69
C ASN A 247 -12.76 -2.55 -20.84
N THR A 248 -13.36 -1.42 -20.44
CA THR A 248 -14.83 -1.22 -20.59
C THR A 248 -15.27 -0.97 -22.02
N SER A 249 -14.34 -0.54 -22.88
CA SER A 249 -14.57 -0.10 -24.26
C SER A 249 -13.71 -0.89 -25.25
N ARG A 250 -13.43 -2.18 -24.98
CA ARG A 250 -12.58 -3.02 -25.85
C ARG A 250 -13.23 -3.25 -27.21
N HIS A 251 -12.51 -2.96 -28.31
CA HIS A 251 -12.99 -3.10 -29.68
C HIS A 251 -11.86 -3.43 -30.68
N SER A 252 -12.23 -3.68 -31.94
CA SER A 252 -11.32 -3.99 -33.05
C SER A 252 -10.65 -2.74 -33.65
N PHE A 253 -9.56 -2.93 -34.39
CA PHE A 253 -8.77 -1.88 -35.05
C PHE A 253 -9.41 -1.39 -36.36
N ASP A 254 -10.70 -1.08 -36.33
CA ASP A 254 -11.36 -0.44 -37.47
C ASP A 254 -12.13 0.82 -37.04
N ARG A 255 -12.19 1.77 -37.97
CA ARG A 255 -12.70 3.11 -37.71
C ARG A 255 -14.16 3.11 -37.26
N ASN A 256 -14.98 2.23 -37.82
CA ASN A 256 -16.41 2.17 -37.51
C ASN A 256 -16.63 1.68 -36.08
N ASN A 257 -15.97 0.59 -35.68
CA ASN A 257 -16.06 0.08 -34.32
C ASN A 257 -15.40 1.04 -33.30
N ALA A 258 -14.32 1.72 -33.66
CA ALA A 258 -13.72 2.73 -32.82
C ALA A 258 -14.63 3.94 -32.57
N GLY A 259 -15.26 4.47 -33.62
CA GLY A 259 -16.22 5.57 -33.49
C GLY A 259 -17.41 5.19 -32.61
N ALA A 260 -18.03 4.03 -32.87
CA ALA A 260 -19.15 3.54 -32.09
C ALA A 260 -18.77 3.28 -30.61
N ALA A 261 -17.58 2.71 -30.36
CA ALA A 261 -17.10 2.48 -29.00
C ALA A 261 -16.78 3.78 -28.26
N LEU A 262 -16.31 4.82 -28.96
CA LEU A 262 -16.06 6.14 -28.38
C LEU A 262 -17.36 6.81 -27.97
N GLU A 263 -18.36 6.78 -28.87
CA GLU A 263 -19.70 7.33 -28.62
C GLU A 263 -20.35 6.62 -27.43
N GLU A 264 -20.39 5.28 -27.42
CA GLU A 264 -20.93 4.50 -26.29
C GLU A 264 -20.19 4.78 -24.98
N PHE A 265 -18.86 4.93 -25.04
CA PHE A 265 -18.03 5.23 -23.87
C PHE A 265 -18.35 6.61 -23.28
N LEU A 266 -18.50 7.64 -24.12
CA LEU A 266 -18.83 8.99 -23.70
C LEU A 266 -20.27 9.06 -23.19
N ASP A 267 -21.23 8.47 -23.90
CA ASP A 267 -22.65 8.44 -23.53
C ASP A 267 -22.87 7.79 -22.16
N LYS A 268 -22.20 6.65 -21.91
CA LYS A 268 -22.23 5.98 -20.59
C LYS A 268 -21.77 6.89 -19.46
N ASN A 269 -20.93 7.86 -19.74
CA ASN A 269 -20.40 8.83 -18.78
C ASN A 269 -21.12 10.19 -18.82
N GLY A 270 -22.21 10.31 -19.60
CA GLY A 270 -23.00 11.54 -19.73
C GLY A 270 -22.32 12.62 -20.56
N LEU A 271 -21.45 12.25 -21.49
CA LEU A 271 -20.76 13.17 -22.40
C LEU A 271 -21.20 12.88 -23.84
N GLN A 272 -21.38 13.91 -24.67
CA GLN A 272 -21.81 13.75 -26.06
C GLN A 272 -20.69 14.10 -27.05
N LEU A 273 -20.35 13.17 -27.95
CA LEU A 273 -19.23 13.35 -28.88
C LEU A 273 -19.43 14.56 -29.82
N ASP A 274 -20.64 14.76 -30.32
CA ASP A 274 -20.95 15.86 -31.25
C ASP A 274 -20.72 17.24 -30.61
N GLU A 275 -21.02 17.40 -29.32
CA GLU A 275 -20.77 18.65 -28.60
C GLU A 275 -19.29 18.86 -28.28
N LEU A 276 -18.58 17.77 -27.94
CA LEU A 276 -17.19 17.84 -27.51
C LEU A 276 -16.20 17.90 -28.66
N GLY A 277 -16.53 17.31 -29.82
CA GLY A 277 -15.65 17.21 -30.98
C GLY A 277 -15.30 18.55 -31.61
N GLU A 278 -16.13 19.57 -31.41
CA GLU A 278 -15.91 20.94 -31.89
C GLU A 278 -15.16 21.82 -30.86
N LEU A 279 -14.93 21.30 -29.64
CA LEU A 279 -14.35 22.06 -28.54
C LEU A 279 -12.88 21.71 -28.34
N ASP A 280 -12.05 22.74 -28.18
CA ASP A 280 -10.69 22.57 -27.70
C ASP A 280 -10.67 22.18 -26.21
N GLY A 281 -9.63 21.48 -25.79
CA GLY A 281 -9.40 21.16 -24.38
C GLY A 281 -9.95 19.81 -23.90
N TRP A 282 -10.43 18.97 -24.82
CA TRP A 282 -10.85 17.59 -24.57
C TRP A 282 -9.87 16.57 -25.13
N TYR A 283 -9.45 15.64 -24.28
CA TYR A 283 -8.43 14.64 -24.58
C TYR A 283 -8.88 13.26 -24.14
N VAL A 284 -8.46 12.24 -24.90
CA VAL A 284 -8.76 10.84 -24.62
C VAL A 284 -7.45 10.05 -24.61
N ASP A 285 -7.30 9.18 -23.62
CA ASP A 285 -6.25 8.15 -23.62
C ASP A 285 -6.74 6.95 -24.41
N VAL A 286 -6.14 6.73 -25.59
CA VAL A 286 -6.43 5.59 -26.46
C VAL A 286 -5.36 4.54 -26.26
N GLY A 287 -5.78 3.35 -25.82
CA GLY A 287 -4.91 2.23 -25.51
C GLY A 287 -4.92 1.15 -26.57
N ALA A 288 -3.79 0.46 -26.68
CA ALA A 288 -3.66 -0.82 -27.38
C ALA A 288 -2.89 -1.81 -26.51
N GLU A 289 -3.37 -3.04 -26.48
CA GLU A 289 -2.79 -4.12 -25.68
C GLU A 289 -2.45 -5.31 -26.56
N VAL A 290 -1.18 -5.74 -26.48
CA VAL A 290 -0.64 -6.91 -27.18
C VAL A 290 -0.55 -8.08 -26.20
N SER A 291 -1.13 -9.19 -26.59
CA SER A 291 -1.25 -10.42 -25.81
C SER A 291 -0.80 -11.63 -26.62
N SER A 292 -0.43 -12.71 -25.94
CA SER A 292 -0.09 -13.98 -26.58
C SER A 292 -1.27 -14.95 -26.48
N ASN A 293 -1.64 -15.57 -27.60
CA ASN A 293 -2.64 -16.65 -27.66
C ASN A 293 -2.14 -17.94 -26.99
N GLN A 294 -0.87 -18.00 -26.60
CA GLN A 294 -0.24 -19.12 -25.91
C GLN A 294 -0.02 -18.86 -24.41
N ASN A 295 -0.60 -17.78 -23.86
CA ASN A 295 -0.42 -17.37 -22.46
C ASN A 295 1.05 -17.14 -22.06
N ARG A 296 1.86 -16.62 -22.99
CA ARG A 296 3.22 -16.15 -22.72
C ARG A 296 3.22 -14.73 -22.16
N CYS A 297 4.29 -14.35 -21.47
CA CYS A 297 4.51 -12.99 -20.98
C CYS A 297 5.12 -12.14 -22.10
N ILE A 298 4.32 -11.21 -22.63
CA ILE A 298 4.75 -10.25 -23.64
C ILE A 298 5.21 -8.97 -22.96
N VAL A 299 6.41 -8.51 -23.29
CA VAL A 299 7.07 -7.36 -22.64
C VAL A 299 7.75 -6.46 -23.68
N TRP A 300 8.00 -5.20 -23.32
CA TRP A 300 8.63 -4.20 -24.19
C TRP A 300 10.15 -4.29 -24.21
N ARG A 301 10.75 -4.20 -25.41
CA ARG A 301 12.19 -4.19 -25.62
C ARG A 301 12.76 -2.78 -25.51
N THR A 302 13.70 -2.57 -24.59
CA THR A 302 14.21 -1.23 -24.26
C THR A 302 14.87 -0.52 -25.45
N ASP A 303 15.63 -1.23 -26.26
CA ASP A 303 16.36 -0.67 -27.41
C ASP A 303 15.43 -0.26 -28.57
N GLN A 304 14.15 -0.66 -28.54
CA GLN A 304 13.17 -0.41 -29.61
C GLN A 304 12.08 0.58 -29.24
N HIS A 305 12.26 1.35 -28.15
CA HIS A 305 11.32 2.40 -27.80
C HIS A 305 11.19 3.45 -28.90
N HIS A 306 12.28 3.77 -29.61
CA HIS A 306 12.26 4.67 -30.77
C HIS A 306 11.40 4.10 -31.90
N THR A 307 11.55 2.82 -32.26
CA THR A 307 10.74 2.13 -33.27
C THR A 307 9.26 2.17 -32.91
N LEU A 308 8.91 1.91 -31.64
CA LEU A 308 7.53 2.01 -31.18
C LEU A 308 7.00 3.46 -31.27
N ALA A 309 7.80 4.46 -30.88
CA ALA A 309 7.43 5.86 -30.98
C ALA A 309 7.24 6.33 -32.43
N GLU A 310 8.10 5.90 -33.35
CA GLU A 310 7.98 6.15 -34.78
C GLU A 310 6.65 5.58 -35.33
N LEU A 311 6.37 4.31 -35.01
CA LEU A 311 5.18 3.59 -35.47
C LEU A 311 3.88 4.20 -34.95
N VAL A 312 3.85 4.49 -33.64
CA VAL A 312 2.65 4.97 -32.94
C VAL A 312 2.38 6.44 -33.23
N LEU A 313 3.40 7.30 -33.15
CA LEU A 313 3.25 8.74 -33.35
C LEU A 313 3.27 9.14 -34.83
N ARG A 314 3.68 8.23 -35.73
CA ARG A 314 3.83 8.49 -37.18
C ARG A 314 4.77 9.66 -37.45
N ILE A 315 5.93 9.64 -36.81
CA ILE A 315 6.99 10.66 -36.93
C ILE A 315 8.22 10.09 -37.64
N PRO A 316 9.12 10.93 -38.20
CA PRO A 316 10.39 10.44 -38.74
C PRO A 316 11.26 9.75 -37.68
N GLY A 317 12.02 8.74 -38.08
CA GLY A 317 12.91 7.98 -37.19
C GLY A 317 13.87 8.86 -36.37
N GLU A 318 14.47 9.88 -36.99
CA GLU A 318 15.34 10.86 -36.30
C GLU A 318 14.63 11.56 -35.12
N HIS A 319 13.35 11.90 -35.28
CA HIS A 319 12.57 12.49 -34.19
C HIS A 319 12.24 11.47 -33.10
N ALA A 320 11.95 10.23 -33.49
CA ALA A 320 11.67 9.13 -32.56
C ALA A 320 12.90 8.77 -31.71
N GLU A 321 14.08 8.67 -32.33
CA GLU A 321 15.36 8.48 -31.65
C GLU A 321 15.60 9.62 -30.65
N ARG A 322 15.58 10.87 -31.11
CA ARG A 322 15.83 12.05 -30.27
C ARG A 322 14.91 12.13 -29.04
N ILE A 323 13.62 11.81 -29.17
CA ILE A 323 12.68 11.88 -28.03
C ILE A 323 12.76 10.67 -27.09
N THR A 324 13.46 9.59 -27.48
CA THR A 324 13.65 8.38 -26.67
C THR A 324 15.09 8.20 -26.16
N GLU A 325 15.97 9.17 -26.42
CA GLU A 325 17.28 9.23 -25.81
C GLU A 325 17.19 9.34 -24.28
N VAL A 326 18.05 8.63 -23.55
CA VAL A 326 18.14 8.67 -22.08
C VAL A 326 18.42 10.10 -21.55
N THR A 327 19.03 10.95 -22.37
CA THR A 327 19.30 12.37 -22.10
C THR A 327 18.09 13.28 -22.29
N SER A 328 17.02 12.80 -22.94
CA SER A 328 15.79 13.57 -23.13
C SER A 328 15.08 13.77 -21.79
N SER A 329 14.88 15.03 -21.40
CA SER A 329 14.20 15.40 -20.15
C SER A 329 12.72 15.03 -20.12
N LYS A 330 12.14 14.64 -21.25
CA LYS A 330 10.74 14.27 -21.41
C LYS A 330 10.53 12.78 -21.67
N TYR A 331 11.58 11.99 -21.53
CA TYR A 331 11.57 10.54 -21.65
C TYR A 331 11.94 9.88 -20.33
N TYR A 332 11.11 8.94 -19.90
CA TYR A 332 11.31 8.19 -18.67
C TYR A 332 11.25 6.71 -19.00
N ARG A 333 12.30 5.97 -18.64
CA ARG A 333 12.39 4.52 -18.79
C ARG A 333 11.87 3.82 -17.53
N ASP A 334 10.89 2.94 -17.69
CA ASP A 334 10.29 2.17 -16.60
C ASP A 334 10.78 0.72 -16.65
N LEU A 335 11.98 0.48 -16.12
CA LEU A 335 12.63 -0.85 -16.12
C LEU A 335 11.76 -1.91 -15.42
N ALA A 336 11.64 -3.09 -16.05
CA ALA A 336 10.89 -4.21 -15.50
C ALA A 336 11.82 -5.17 -14.76
N SER A 337 11.56 -5.39 -13.47
CA SER A 337 12.31 -6.36 -12.64
C SER A 337 13.83 -6.19 -12.64
N HIS A 338 14.29 -4.96 -12.89
CA HIS A 338 15.69 -4.59 -13.05
C HIS A 338 16.43 -5.20 -14.25
N LEU A 339 15.72 -5.72 -15.26
CA LEU A 339 16.31 -6.13 -16.52
C LEU A 339 16.52 -4.88 -17.39
N THR A 340 17.74 -4.60 -17.85
CA THR A 340 18.04 -3.36 -18.60
C THR A 340 17.47 -3.39 -20.01
N GLY A 341 17.39 -4.58 -20.62
CA GLY A 341 16.78 -4.80 -21.94
C GLY A 341 15.25 -4.89 -21.95
N VAL A 342 14.59 -4.83 -20.77
CA VAL A 342 13.13 -4.88 -20.64
C VAL A 342 12.61 -3.65 -19.91
N SER A 343 11.86 -2.79 -20.58
CA SER A 343 11.27 -1.63 -19.92
C SER A 343 10.04 -1.10 -20.64
N GLY A 344 9.11 -0.56 -19.87
CA GLY A 344 8.15 0.40 -20.40
C GLY A 344 8.79 1.78 -20.52
N PHE A 345 8.01 2.76 -20.94
CA PHE A 345 8.43 4.15 -20.94
C PHE A 345 7.28 5.13 -20.89
N ARG A 346 7.62 6.40 -20.64
CA ARG A 346 6.73 7.56 -20.72
C ARG A 346 7.41 8.68 -21.49
N ILE A 347 6.71 9.28 -22.45
CA ILE A 347 7.19 10.36 -23.31
C ILE A 347 6.18 11.52 -23.29
N THR A 348 6.67 12.75 -23.20
CA THR A 348 5.93 13.96 -23.58
C THR A 348 6.55 14.50 -24.88
N PRO A 349 6.02 14.17 -26.07
CA PRO A 349 6.74 14.36 -27.35
C PRO A 349 7.06 15.83 -27.67
N GLY A 350 6.17 16.74 -27.25
CA GLY A 350 6.24 18.16 -27.56
C GLY A 350 5.88 18.48 -29.01
N VAL A 351 5.74 19.77 -29.32
CA VAL A 351 5.16 20.25 -30.60
C VAL A 351 5.87 19.70 -31.84
N ARG A 352 7.19 19.48 -31.79
CA ARG A 352 7.98 18.98 -32.92
C ARG A 352 7.86 17.46 -33.15
N ALA A 353 7.32 16.71 -32.18
CA ALA A 353 7.26 15.25 -32.24
C ALA A 353 5.91 14.66 -31.81
N GLN A 354 4.87 15.49 -31.65
CA GLN A 354 3.51 15.06 -31.32
C GLN A 354 2.83 14.25 -32.43
N GLY A 355 3.40 14.27 -33.64
CA GLY A 355 2.89 13.55 -34.80
C GLY A 355 1.59 14.13 -35.35
N ARG A 356 1.00 13.42 -36.31
CA ARG A 356 -0.22 13.87 -37.02
C ARG A 356 -1.49 13.88 -36.16
N PHE A 357 -1.44 13.24 -34.99
CA PHE A 357 -2.56 13.10 -34.07
C PHE A 357 -2.41 13.99 -32.82
N GLU A 358 -1.43 14.90 -32.83
CA GLU A 358 -1.20 15.87 -31.76
C GLU A 358 -1.06 15.21 -30.37
N THR A 359 -0.30 14.11 -30.32
CA THR A 359 -0.13 13.31 -29.11
C THR A 359 0.56 14.12 -28.02
N GLN A 360 -0.13 14.35 -26.91
CA GLN A 360 0.36 15.11 -25.76
C GLN A 360 1.20 14.25 -24.82
N TYR A 361 0.86 12.98 -24.72
CA TYR A 361 1.52 12.03 -23.84
C TYR A 361 1.48 10.63 -24.44
N PHE A 362 2.57 9.89 -24.32
CA PHE A 362 2.68 8.53 -24.79
C PHE A 362 3.32 7.67 -23.71
N GLN A 363 2.67 6.57 -23.33
CA GLN A 363 3.26 5.62 -22.40
C GLN A 363 3.09 4.18 -22.85
N ALA A 364 4.11 3.37 -22.55
CA ALA A 364 4.12 1.93 -22.75
C ALA A 364 4.50 1.26 -21.43
N TYR A 365 3.76 0.23 -21.03
CA TYR A 365 3.99 -0.50 -19.78
C TYR A 365 3.51 -1.94 -19.85
N LEU A 366 3.81 -2.69 -18.80
CA LEU A 366 3.43 -4.09 -18.64
C LEU A 366 2.23 -4.23 -17.68
N THR A 367 1.38 -5.23 -17.92
CA THR A 367 0.19 -5.49 -17.09
C THR A 367 0.47 -6.36 -15.86
N ASP A 368 1.66 -6.95 -15.77
CA ASP A 368 2.06 -7.86 -14.70
C ASP A 368 2.03 -7.23 -13.29
N LYS A 369 2.19 -5.92 -13.18
CA LYS A 369 2.06 -5.16 -11.92
C LYS A 369 0.69 -5.32 -11.25
N ALA A 370 -0.34 -5.74 -11.97
CA ALA A 370 -1.71 -5.85 -11.49
C ALA A 370 -1.84 -6.75 -10.24
N ILE A 371 -1.06 -7.84 -10.15
CA ILE A 371 -1.13 -8.78 -9.00
C ILE A 371 -0.54 -8.22 -7.70
N THR A 372 0.21 -7.10 -7.79
CA THR A 372 0.82 -6.40 -6.65
C THR A 372 0.32 -4.97 -6.48
N ALA A 373 -0.59 -4.52 -7.34
CA ALA A 373 -1.04 -3.13 -7.38
C ALA A 373 -1.87 -2.78 -6.15
N VAL A 374 -1.42 -1.77 -5.40
CA VAL A 374 -2.17 -1.18 -4.28
C VAL A 374 -1.73 0.27 -4.12
N LYS A 375 -2.69 1.19 -4.01
CA LYS A 375 -2.39 2.60 -3.75
C LYS A 375 -2.27 2.81 -2.24
N GLU A 376 -1.04 2.92 -1.74
CA GLU A 376 -0.75 3.14 -0.31
C GLU A 376 0.41 4.13 -0.16
N GLN A 377 0.26 5.16 0.68
CA GLN A 377 1.32 6.14 1.00
C GLN A 377 2.06 6.72 -0.22
N ASN A 378 1.32 7.13 -1.26
CA ASN A 378 1.85 7.62 -2.53
C ASN A 378 2.62 6.60 -3.39
N LYS A 379 2.69 5.33 -2.99
CA LYS A 379 3.18 4.22 -3.81
C LYS A 379 1.99 3.48 -4.45
N PHE A 380 2.22 2.89 -5.61
CA PHE A 380 1.19 2.22 -6.43
C PHE A 380 1.30 0.69 -6.43
N GLY A 381 2.28 0.15 -5.71
CA GLY A 381 2.49 -1.28 -5.48
C GLY A 381 2.83 -1.54 -4.03
N LYS A 382 2.87 -2.82 -3.66
CA LYS A 382 3.38 -3.25 -2.34
C LYS A 382 4.81 -2.75 -2.15
N PHE A 383 5.15 -2.31 -0.94
CA PHE A 383 6.51 -1.88 -0.65
C PHE A 383 6.92 -2.25 0.77
N ILE A 384 8.22 -2.37 0.97
CA ILE A 384 8.86 -2.48 2.27
C ILE A 384 9.96 -1.43 2.40
N THR A 385 10.18 -0.93 3.61
CA THR A 385 11.30 -0.02 3.91
C THR A 385 12.44 -0.73 4.64
N PRO A 386 13.68 -0.22 4.56
CA PRO A 386 14.83 -0.78 5.29
C PRO A 386 14.58 -0.85 6.81
N GLN A 387 13.88 0.15 7.34
CA GLN A 387 13.49 0.17 8.75
C GLN A 387 12.49 -0.93 9.10
N GLN A 388 11.56 -1.27 8.20
CA GLN A 388 10.64 -2.36 8.41
C GLN A 388 11.36 -3.72 8.38
N LEU A 389 12.35 -3.90 7.50
CA LEU A 389 13.22 -5.08 7.49
C LEU A 389 13.97 -5.23 8.83
N LEU A 390 14.65 -4.18 9.30
CA LEU A 390 15.38 -4.20 10.57
C LEU A 390 14.49 -4.55 11.77
N ASN A 391 13.22 -4.16 11.74
CA ASN A 391 12.22 -4.44 12.78
C ASN A 391 11.53 -5.80 12.62
N GLY A 392 12.01 -6.66 11.73
CA GLY A 392 11.49 -8.02 11.56
C GLY A 392 10.17 -8.13 10.81
N LYS A 393 9.74 -7.08 10.09
CA LYS A 393 8.57 -7.15 9.21
C LYS A 393 8.89 -7.81 7.85
N GLY A 394 10.19 -8.01 7.55
CA GLY A 394 10.66 -8.65 6.32
C GLY A 394 10.12 -10.06 6.12
N ALA A 395 10.13 -10.89 7.17
CA ALA A 395 9.71 -12.28 7.09
C ALA A 395 8.32 -12.47 6.47
N THR A 396 7.30 -11.78 6.98
CA THR A 396 5.94 -11.89 6.41
C THR A 396 5.87 -11.30 5.02
N TYR A 397 6.41 -10.09 4.81
CA TYR A 397 6.35 -9.42 3.51
C TYR A 397 6.99 -10.24 2.38
N ILE A 398 8.21 -10.74 2.60
CA ILE A 398 8.97 -11.49 1.60
C ILE A 398 8.32 -12.85 1.33
N ASN A 399 7.79 -13.52 2.36
CA ASN A 399 7.07 -14.80 2.19
C ASN A 399 5.79 -14.64 1.35
N GLU A 400 4.99 -13.60 1.62
CA GLU A 400 3.78 -13.35 0.83
C GLU A 400 4.13 -12.97 -0.61
N LEU A 401 5.17 -12.15 -0.82
CA LEU A 401 5.63 -11.80 -2.16
C LEU A 401 6.17 -13.01 -2.93
N PHE A 402 6.93 -13.88 -2.26
CA PHE A 402 7.42 -15.15 -2.82
C PHE A 402 6.25 -16.06 -3.20
N HIS A 403 5.23 -16.18 -2.33
CA HIS A 403 4.02 -16.95 -2.61
C HIS A 403 3.30 -16.43 -3.86
N VAL A 404 3.11 -15.11 -3.96
CA VAL A 404 2.47 -14.48 -5.13
C VAL A 404 3.21 -14.81 -6.42
N TYR A 405 4.54 -14.59 -6.47
CA TYR A 405 5.30 -14.88 -7.69
C TYR A 405 5.35 -16.36 -8.03
N ARG A 406 5.44 -17.23 -7.03
CA ARG A 406 5.39 -18.68 -7.25
C ARG A 406 4.01 -19.12 -7.76
N GLN A 407 2.91 -18.54 -7.31
CA GLN A 407 1.60 -18.86 -7.88
C GLN A 407 1.45 -18.30 -9.31
N ALA A 408 2.08 -17.16 -9.59
CA ALA A 408 2.02 -16.52 -10.90
C ALA A 408 2.68 -17.35 -12.01
N THR A 409 3.71 -18.15 -11.71
CA THR A 409 4.35 -19.06 -12.70
C THR A 409 3.35 -20.02 -13.34
N GLU A 410 2.30 -20.42 -12.62
CA GLU A 410 1.29 -21.37 -13.10
C GLU A 410 0.03 -20.71 -13.67
N LYS A 411 -0.30 -19.50 -13.19
CA LYS A 411 -1.64 -18.90 -13.37
C LYS A 411 -1.65 -17.60 -14.15
N ASN A 412 -0.54 -16.88 -14.24
CA ASN A 412 -0.53 -15.52 -14.73
C ASN A 412 0.42 -15.36 -15.92
N PHE A 413 -0.08 -14.74 -16.97
CA PHE A 413 0.74 -14.19 -18.05
C PHE A 413 0.74 -12.66 -17.98
N ALA A 414 1.59 -12.04 -18.78
CA ALA A 414 1.71 -10.58 -18.88
C ALA A 414 1.44 -10.14 -20.32
N THR A 415 0.86 -8.95 -20.47
CA THR A 415 0.60 -8.29 -21.76
C THR A 415 1.37 -6.99 -21.82
N ALA A 416 1.75 -6.59 -23.04
CA ALA A 416 2.43 -5.34 -23.32
C ALA A 416 1.38 -4.32 -23.78
N ARG A 417 1.22 -3.24 -23.03
CA ARG A 417 0.22 -2.21 -23.29
C ARG A 417 0.89 -0.87 -23.58
N PHE A 418 0.34 -0.13 -24.52
CA PHE A 418 0.73 1.25 -24.77
C PHE A 418 -0.51 2.12 -24.98
N GLU A 419 -0.41 3.40 -24.65
CA GLU A 419 -1.52 4.34 -24.74
C GLU A 419 -1.03 5.75 -25.07
N VAL A 420 -1.81 6.44 -25.88
CA VAL A 420 -1.54 7.81 -26.33
C VAL A 420 -2.67 8.73 -25.91
N ARG A 421 -2.31 9.91 -25.38
CA ARG A 421 -3.24 10.99 -25.10
C ARG A 421 -3.34 11.89 -26.31
N VAL A 422 -4.51 11.93 -26.93
CA VAL A 422 -4.78 12.75 -28.12
C VAL A 422 -6.00 13.64 -27.89
N PRO A 423 -6.14 14.75 -28.63
CA PRO A 423 -7.40 15.47 -28.70
C PRO A 423 -8.56 14.57 -29.09
N ILE A 424 -9.76 14.82 -28.55
CA ILE A 424 -10.93 13.94 -28.70
C ILE A 424 -11.30 13.70 -30.18
N TYR A 425 -11.13 14.71 -31.04
CA TYR A 425 -11.40 14.59 -32.47
C TYR A 425 -10.42 13.65 -33.22
N HIS A 426 -9.28 13.31 -32.62
CA HIS A 426 -8.36 12.28 -33.14
C HIS A 426 -8.58 10.89 -32.51
N ALA A 427 -9.42 10.79 -31.46
CA ALA A 427 -9.54 9.57 -30.66
C ALA A 427 -10.10 8.38 -31.46
N ALA A 428 -10.93 8.59 -32.48
CA ALA A 428 -11.40 7.51 -33.35
C ALA A 428 -10.34 7.08 -34.38
N ASP A 429 -9.44 7.97 -34.79
CA ASP A 429 -8.53 7.75 -35.92
C ASP A 429 -7.11 7.28 -35.51
N VAL A 430 -6.69 7.58 -34.28
CA VAL A 430 -5.38 7.15 -33.77
C VAL A 430 -5.33 5.64 -33.57
N LEU A 431 -4.15 5.03 -33.76
CA LEU A 431 -3.92 3.59 -33.60
C LEU A 431 -4.76 2.67 -34.50
N GLN A 432 -5.30 3.15 -35.63
CA GLN A 432 -6.11 2.31 -36.54
C GLN A 432 -5.26 1.35 -37.39
N GLU A 433 -4.10 1.81 -37.84
CA GLU A 433 -3.21 1.07 -38.72
C GLU A 433 -1.89 0.84 -38.00
N ILE A 434 -1.71 -0.32 -37.37
CA ILE A 434 -0.46 -0.67 -36.73
C ILE A 434 0.15 -1.85 -37.49
N ASP A 435 1.35 -1.63 -38.03
CA ASP A 435 2.12 -2.70 -38.65
C ASP A 435 2.56 -3.69 -37.57
N LEU A 436 1.90 -4.85 -37.53
CA LEU A 436 2.17 -5.88 -36.54
C LEU A 436 3.57 -6.46 -36.66
N ASN A 437 4.16 -6.52 -37.87
CA ASN A 437 5.52 -7.05 -38.03
C ASN A 437 6.52 -6.10 -37.36
N ARG A 438 6.41 -4.79 -37.65
CA ARG A 438 7.22 -3.76 -36.96
C ARG A 438 6.95 -3.69 -35.46
N LEU A 439 5.71 -3.91 -35.04
CA LEU A 439 5.37 -3.94 -33.61
C LEU A 439 6.06 -5.11 -32.89
N CYS A 440 6.20 -6.26 -33.54
CA CYS A 440 6.86 -7.43 -32.97
C CYS A 440 8.36 -7.20 -32.72
N GLU A 441 9.01 -6.38 -33.55
CA GLU A 441 10.40 -5.96 -33.32
C GLU A 441 10.58 -5.29 -31.95
N CYS A 442 9.54 -4.60 -31.45
CA CYS A 442 9.53 -3.91 -30.17
C CYS A 442 9.25 -4.81 -28.94
N LEU A 443 9.03 -6.10 -29.15
CA LEU A 443 8.52 -7.02 -28.13
C LEU A 443 9.50 -8.17 -27.83
N LEU A 444 9.40 -8.67 -26.61
CA LEU A 444 9.99 -9.93 -26.17
C LEU A 444 8.90 -10.84 -25.63
N SER A 445 9.09 -12.15 -25.77
CA SER A 445 8.12 -13.18 -25.40
C SER A 445 8.76 -14.23 -24.49
N PHE A 446 8.37 -14.23 -23.22
CA PHE A 446 8.88 -15.16 -22.21
C PHE A 446 7.86 -16.23 -21.85
N PRO A 447 8.28 -17.49 -21.59
CA PRO A 447 7.43 -18.43 -20.89
C PRO A 447 7.05 -17.84 -19.52
N ARG A 448 5.79 -18.00 -19.10
CA ARG A 448 5.30 -17.47 -17.82
C ARG A 448 6.12 -18.00 -16.64
N GLU A 449 6.48 -19.27 -16.70
CA GLU A 449 7.26 -19.96 -15.71
C GLU A 449 8.63 -19.31 -15.53
N VAL A 450 9.29 -18.91 -16.62
CA VAL A 450 10.60 -18.24 -16.58
C VAL A 450 10.47 -16.80 -16.08
N TRP A 451 9.52 -16.04 -16.61
CA TRP A 451 9.31 -14.63 -16.24
C TRP A 451 9.05 -14.47 -14.73
N TRP A 452 8.17 -15.31 -14.19
CA TRP A 452 7.83 -15.27 -12.76
C TRP A 452 8.86 -16.01 -11.89
N ALA A 453 9.54 -17.05 -12.39
CA ALA A 453 10.63 -17.71 -11.65
C ALA A 453 11.78 -16.75 -11.36
N PHE A 454 12.15 -15.88 -12.30
CA PHE A 454 13.20 -14.88 -12.08
C PHE A 454 12.91 -13.99 -10.85
N ARG A 455 11.68 -13.49 -10.73
CA ARG A 455 11.22 -12.72 -9.56
C ARG A 455 11.19 -13.56 -8.29
N THR A 456 10.75 -14.81 -8.41
CA THR A 456 10.68 -15.78 -7.31
C THR A 456 12.07 -16.04 -6.72
N TRP A 457 13.07 -16.33 -7.55
CA TRP A 457 14.44 -16.60 -7.12
C TRP A 457 15.10 -15.38 -6.47
N ARG A 458 14.91 -14.19 -7.05
CA ARG A 458 15.41 -12.94 -6.45
C ARG A 458 14.77 -12.65 -5.10
N THR A 459 13.45 -12.88 -4.97
CA THR A 459 12.73 -12.73 -3.71
C THR A 459 13.23 -13.72 -2.66
N LEU A 460 13.48 -14.96 -3.05
CA LEU A 460 14.00 -16.00 -2.17
C LEU A 460 15.43 -15.70 -1.69
N ALA A 461 16.30 -15.21 -2.57
CA ALA A 461 17.64 -14.78 -2.20
C ALA A 461 17.60 -13.62 -1.17
N CYS A 462 16.69 -12.67 -1.36
CA CYS A 462 16.45 -11.60 -0.37
C CYS A 462 15.91 -12.13 0.96
N MET A 463 15.10 -13.19 0.95
CA MET A 463 14.61 -13.86 2.17
C MET A 463 15.76 -14.41 3.01
N TYR A 464 16.69 -15.13 2.38
CA TYR A 464 17.88 -15.64 3.07
C TYR A 464 18.76 -14.51 3.62
N VAL A 465 18.93 -13.42 2.86
CA VAL A 465 19.67 -12.26 3.36
C VAL A 465 18.98 -11.63 4.58
N ASP A 466 17.66 -11.46 4.57
CA ASP A 466 16.90 -10.95 5.72
C ASP A 466 17.00 -11.90 6.93
N ASP A 467 16.89 -13.20 6.72
CA ASP A 467 17.05 -14.22 7.76
C ASP A 467 18.45 -14.19 8.39
N TRP A 468 19.51 -14.14 7.58
CA TRP A 468 20.89 -14.07 8.07
C TRP A 468 21.20 -12.74 8.75
N GLN A 469 20.67 -11.63 8.22
CA GLN A 469 20.75 -10.33 8.91
C GLN A 469 20.07 -10.38 10.27
N ARG A 470 18.90 -11.01 10.40
CA ARG A 470 18.18 -11.12 11.68
C ARG A 470 18.83 -12.09 12.66
N GLY A 471 19.36 -13.21 12.16
CA GLY A 471 19.98 -14.26 12.96
C GLY A 471 21.39 -13.93 13.46
N GLY A 472 22.10 -12.99 12.82
CA GLY A 472 23.46 -12.64 13.20
C GLY A 472 23.61 -11.62 14.33
N GLU A 473 24.83 -11.51 14.87
CA GLU A 473 25.15 -10.63 15.99
C GLU A 473 24.93 -9.13 15.67
N SER A 474 24.40 -8.36 16.63
CA SER A 474 24.09 -6.93 16.44
C SER A 474 25.31 -6.09 16.02
N ASN A 475 26.50 -6.37 16.56
CA ASN A 475 27.75 -5.69 16.19
C ASN A 475 28.10 -5.84 14.69
N LEU A 476 27.74 -6.97 14.07
CA LEU A 476 27.97 -7.25 12.66
C LEU A 476 26.88 -6.64 11.77
N ARG A 477 25.63 -6.66 12.24
CA ARG A 477 24.49 -5.99 11.59
C ARG A 477 24.65 -4.47 11.54
N ASN A 478 25.30 -3.91 12.56
CA ASN A 478 25.58 -2.47 12.67
C ASN A 478 26.66 -1.97 11.71
N LYS A 479 27.37 -2.88 11.00
CA LYS A 479 28.36 -2.45 10.02
C LYS A 479 27.68 -1.73 8.87
N ASN A 480 28.28 -0.63 8.42
CA ASN A 480 27.69 0.18 7.37
C ASN A 480 27.38 -0.64 6.10
N SER A 481 28.28 -1.55 5.70
CA SER A 481 28.05 -2.43 4.56
C SER A 481 26.91 -3.43 4.73
N ALA A 482 26.55 -3.82 5.96
CA ALA A 482 25.39 -4.67 6.24
C ALA A 482 24.08 -3.85 6.22
N LEU A 483 24.11 -2.62 6.75
CA LEU A 483 22.98 -1.69 6.67
C LEU A 483 22.68 -1.28 5.22
N LEU A 484 23.71 -1.01 4.42
CA LEU A 484 23.56 -0.73 2.99
C LEU A 484 23.00 -1.94 2.23
N LEU A 485 23.41 -3.16 2.57
CA LEU A 485 22.81 -4.36 1.98
C LEU A 485 21.33 -4.49 2.35
N THR A 486 20.95 -4.17 3.59
CA THR A 486 19.54 -4.14 4.01
C THR A 486 18.75 -3.11 3.20
N ALA A 487 19.31 -1.93 2.97
CA ALA A 487 18.69 -0.91 2.12
C ALA A 487 18.57 -1.38 0.65
N ALA A 488 19.61 -2.01 0.11
CA ALA A 488 19.63 -2.56 -1.25
C ALA A 488 18.58 -3.67 -1.43
N VAL A 489 18.42 -4.58 -0.46
CA VAL A 489 17.38 -5.62 -0.47
C VAL A 489 15.99 -5.01 -0.50
N SER A 490 15.74 -3.99 0.33
CA SER A 490 14.46 -3.27 0.33
C SER A 490 14.15 -2.64 -1.04
N TRP A 491 15.15 -1.98 -1.63
CA TRP A 491 15.03 -1.36 -2.95
C TRP A 491 14.77 -2.40 -4.05
N LEU A 492 15.52 -3.50 -4.05
CA LEU A 492 15.37 -4.58 -5.03
C LEU A 492 13.99 -5.23 -4.92
N LEU A 493 13.52 -5.58 -3.72
CA LEU A 493 12.20 -6.20 -3.54
C LEU A 493 11.07 -5.33 -4.10
N ASN A 494 11.15 -4.01 -3.88
CA ASN A 494 10.16 -3.06 -4.38
C ASN A 494 10.25 -2.91 -5.92
N GLY A 495 11.47 -2.90 -6.47
CA GLY A 495 11.72 -2.79 -7.92
C GLY A 495 11.45 -4.06 -8.73
N LEU A 496 11.10 -5.19 -8.08
CA LEU A 496 10.74 -6.42 -8.81
C LEU A 496 9.42 -6.30 -9.56
N HIS A 497 8.46 -5.54 -9.02
CA HIS A 497 7.11 -5.36 -9.56
C HIS A 497 6.71 -3.88 -9.75
N SER A 498 7.56 -2.95 -9.33
CA SER A 498 7.43 -1.51 -9.59
C SER A 498 8.65 -1.01 -10.35
N THR A 499 8.54 0.15 -11.02
CA THR A 499 9.74 0.83 -11.56
C THR A 499 10.74 1.05 -10.41
N PRO A 500 12.03 0.67 -10.58
CA PRO A 500 13.04 0.91 -9.56
C PRO A 500 13.12 2.39 -9.19
N ASP A 501 13.19 2.69 -7.88
CA ASP A 501 13.22 4.06 -7.40
C ASP A 501 14.59 4.70 -7.69
N LEU A 502 14.58 5.77 -8.47
CA LEU A 502 15.76 6.53 -8.89
C LEU A 502 15.75 7.96 -8.33
N GLY A 503 15.05 8.20 -7.21
CA GLY A 503 15.12 9.47 -6.49
C GLY A 503 16.54 9.73 -5.92
N PRO A 504 16.86 10.97 -5.51
CA PRO A 504 18.22 11.37 -5.11
C PRO A 504 18.87 10.44 -4.07
N SER A 505 18.11 10.06 -3.03
CA SER A 505 18.62 9.16 -1.98
C SER A 505 18.88 7.73 -2.44
N TYR A 506 18.12 7.23 -3.41
CA TYR A 506 18.37 5.92 -3.99
C TYR A 506 19.49 5.95 -5.04
N ARG A 507 19.72 7.07 -5.75
CA ARG A 507 20.92 7.23 -6.59
C ARG A 507 22.21 7.17 -5.77
N ASP A 508 22.20 7.78 -4.58
CA ASP A 508 23.30 7.67 -3.61
C ASP A 508 23.50 6.21 -3.14
N LEU A 509 22.41 5.51 -2.81
CA LEU A 509 22.46 4.06 -2.51
C LEU A 509 23.04 3.24 -3.66
N LEU A 510 22.53 3.41 -4.89
CA LEU A 510 22.98 2.68 -6.08
C LEU A 510 24.46 2.94 -6.38
N SER A 511 24.93 4.16 -6.17
CA SER A 511 26.36 4.50 -6.28
C SER A 511 27.23 3.71 -5.29
N ALA A 512 26.68 3.37 -4.11
CA ALA A 512 27.35 2.55 -3.13
C ALA A 512 27.25 1.04 -3.43
N VAL A 513 26.11 0.54 -3.93
CA VAL A 513 25.84 -0.92 -3.97
C VAL A 513 25.98 -1.58 -5.34
N LEU A 514 26.03 -0.82 -6.44
CA LEU A 514 26.29 -1.33 -7.78
C LEU A 514 27.80 -1.34 -8.10
N PRO A 515 28.26 -2.21 -9.03
CA PRO A 515 29.60 -2.13 -9.61
C PRO A 515 29.91 -0.73 -10.12
N ARG A 516 31.18 -0.30 -10.02
CA ARG A 516 31.65 0.96 -10.57
C ARG A 516 32.71 0.71 -11.62
N THR A 517 32.82 1.64 -12.56
CA THR A 517 33.87 1.65 -13.57
C THR A 517 34.21 3.09 -13.96
N PRO A 518 35.38 3.37 -14.56
CA PRO A 518 35.72 4.70 -15.03
C PRO A 518 34.69 5.23 -16.03
N ARG A 519 34.30 6.51 -15.91
CA ARG A 519 33.35 7.19 -16.81
C ARG A 519 33.66 6.99 -18.29
N SER A 520 34.96 7.02 -18.64
CA SER A 520 35.45 6.85 -20.01
C SER A 520 35.26 5.45 -20.59
N LEU A 521 34.86 4.47 -19.78
CA LEU A 521 34.66 3.07 -20.16
C LEU A 521 33.19 2.64 -20.05
N VAL A 522 32.28 3.55 -19.70
CA VAL A 522 30.85 3.27 -19.55
C VAL A 522 30.12 3.67 -20.81
N GLU A 523 29.38 2.73 -21.38
CA GLU A 523 28.41 3.03 -22.42
C GLU A 523 27.13 3.62 -21.80
N ARG A 524 26.44 4.50 -22.54
CA ARG A 524 25.28 5.25 -22.01
C ARG A 524 24.13 4.34 -21.57
N ASP A 525 23.96 3.19 -22.22
CA ASP A 525 22.93 2.19 -21.93
C ASP A 525 23.22 1.37 -20.66
N GLU A 526 24.49 1.28 -20.25
CA GLU A 526 24.90 0.67 -18.97
C GLU A 526 24.63 1.56 -17.75
N LEU A 527 24.28 2.84 -17.96
CA LEU A 527 24.02 3.75 -16.84
C LEU A 527 22.67 3.40 -16.16
N PRO A 528 22.65 3.24 -14.82
CA PRO A 528 21.42 2.96 -14.09
C PRO A 528 20.45 4.16 -14.07
N PHE A 529 20.97 5.37 -14.23
CA PHE A 529 20.25 6.64 -14.29
C PHE A 529 21.11 7.69 -15.03
N PRO A 530 20.56 8.83 -15.47
CA PRO A 530 21.33 9.86 -16.18
C PRO A 530 22.52 10.36 -15.36
N ILE A 531 23.73 10.20 -15.90
CA ILE A 531 25.00 10.68 -15.33
C ILE A 531 25.82 11.31 -16.46
N THR A 532 26.38 12.51 -16.23
CA THR A 532 27.27 13.17 -17.19
C THR A 532 28.60 12.42 -17.30
N LEU A 533 28.98 12.07 -18.53
CA LEU A 533 30.21 11.32 -18.84
C LEU A 533 31.39 12.21 -19.26
N ASN A 534 31.14 13.41 -19.77
CA ASN A 534 32.18 14.38 -20.16
C ASN A 534 32.74 15.10 -18.94
N MET A 535 34.06 15.26 -18.86
CA MET A 535 34.75 16.01 -17.78
C MET A 535 35.17 17.42 -18.19
N ASP A 536 35.06 17.77 -19.48
CA ASP A 536 35.71 18.95 -20.06
C ASP A 536 34.77 20.17 -20.25
N GLU A 537 33.49 20.08 -19.86
CA GLU A 537 32.52 21.18 -20.02
C GLU A 537 32.17 21.91 -18.72
N ASP A 538 32.74 21.51 -17.56
CA ASP A 538 32.50 22.18 -16.28
C ASP A 538 33.38 23.44 -16.07
N SER A 539 34.03 23.99 -17.11
CA SER A 539 34.82 25.23 -17.00
C SER A 539 34.26 26.45 -17.74
N ASP A 540 33.27 26.32 -18.63
CA ASP A 540 32.77 27.44 -19.43
C ASP A 540 31.24 27.41 -19.54
N ASP A 541 30.53 27.62 -18.43
CA ASP A 541 29.16 28.15 -18.44
C ASP A 541 29.21 29.65 -18.80
N GLU A 542 29.68 29.98 -20.00
CA GLU A 542 29.31 31.24 -20.67
C GLU A 542 27.99 31.03 -21.41
N MET A 543 26.99 31.84 -21.05
CA MET A 543 25.68 31.88 -21.70
C MET A 543 25.83 32.06 -23.23
N GLU A 544 25.61 31.00 -24.01
CA GLU A 544 25.28 31.13 -25.43
C GLU A 544 23.84 31.66 -25.57
N VAL A 545 23.75 32.98 -25.75
CA VAL A 545 22.53 33.67 -26.19
C VAL A 545 22.40 33.46 -27.70
N TYR A 546 21.43 32.66 -28.12
CA TYR A 546 21.00 32.64 -29.53
C TYR A 546 20.22 33.94 -29.82
N GLU A 547 20.87 34.90 -30.48
CA GLU A 547 20.20 36.05 -31.08
C GLU A 547 19.31 35.58 -32.25
N LEU A 548 17.99 35.59 -32.03
CA LEU A 548 17.01 35.63 -33.10
C LEU A 548 16.59 37.08 -33.30
N ASP A 549 17.04 37.66 -34.40
CA ASP A 549 16.70 39.00 -34.89
C ASP A 549 15.25 39.04 -35.39
N VAL A 550 14.29 39.42 -34.54
CA VAL A 550 13.03 40.07 -34.96
C VAL A 550 12.44 40.94 -33.83
N GLY A 551 12.45 42.27 -34.03
CA GLY A 551 11.34 43.17 -33.69
C GLY A 551 11.09 43.56 -32.22
N ASP A 552 11.63 44.71 -31.85
CA ASP A 552 11.41 45.57 -30.66
C ASP A 552 10.11 45.38 -29.85
N GLY A 553 10.25 44.84 -28.62
CA GLY A 553 9.23 44.78 -27.57
C GLY A 553 9.72 43.99 -26.35
N PRO A 554 9.57 44.45 -25.09
CA PRO A 554 10.21 43.82 -23.93
C PRO A 554 9.43 42.58 -23.49
N VAL A 555 9.92 41.40 -23.86
CA VAL A 555 9.44 40.12 -23.32
C VAL A 555 10.36 39.71 -22.15
N PRO A 556 9.86 39.53 -20.92
CA PRO A 556 10.67 39.01 -19.83
C PRO A 556 10.96 37.52 -20.07
N SER A 557 12.24 37.16 -20.07
CA SER A 557 12.71 35.77 -20.11
C SER A 557 12.24 35.00 -18.87
N ILE A 558 11.51 33.89 -19.09
CA ILE A 558 11.03 33.02 -18.02
C ILE A 558 11.85 31.72 -18.04
N THR A 559 12.66 31.57 -16.99
CA THR A 559 13.44 30.39 -16.64
C THR A 559 12.53 29.17 -16.42
N THR A 560 12.49 28.23 -17.36
CA THR A 560 11.77 26.96 -17.20
C THR A 560 12.76 25.86 -16.78
N ARG A 561 13.17 25.87 -15.51
CA ARG A 561 13.91 24.74 -14.88
C ARG A 561 13.11 24.23 -13.68
N GLN A 562 12.16 23.34 -13.91
CA GLN A 562 11.62 22.43 -12.91
C GLN A 562 11.22 21.12 -13.59
N ARG A 563 11.82 20.01 -13.14
CA ARG A 563 11.56 18.64 -13.62
C ARG A 563 10.10 18.26 -13.33
N MET A 564 9.53 17.43 -14.22
CA MET A 564 8.09 17.21 -14.36
C MET A 564 7.45 16.29 -13.29
N ASP A 565 8.22 15.82 -12.31
CA ASP A 565 7.71 15.05 -11.18
C ASP A 565 7.93 15.86 -9.91
N GLY A 566 6.86 16.12 -9.15
CA GLY A 566 6.83 16.99 -7.97
C GLY A 566 7.59 16.46 -6.75
N GLU A 567 8.86 16.16 -6.92
CA GLU A 567 9.85 16.10 -5.85
C GLU A 567 10.69 17.38 -5.98
N ASP A 568 10.71 18.19 -4.92
CA ASP A 568 11.62 19.34 -4.81
C ASP A 568 13.07 18.80 -4.91
N ASP A 569 13.64 18.85 -6.13
CA ASP A 569 15.06 18.65 -6.39
C ASP A 569 15.80 19.89 -5.84
N ASP A 570 16.05 19.90 -4.53
CA ASP A 570 17.39 20.34 -4.12
C ASP A 570 18.33 19.35 -4.80
N GLU A 571 19.05 19.77 -5.84
CA GLU A 571 20.19 19.01 -6.35
C GLU A 571 21.12 18.79 -5.17
N VAL A 572 21.00 17.62 -4.54
CA VAL A 572 22.03 17.12 -3.65
C VAL A 572 23.19 16.86 -4.58
N GLU A 573 24.12 17.82 -4.64
CA GLU A 573 25.48 17.56 -5.06
C GLU A 573 25.89 16.29 -4.33
N SER A 574 25.94 15.19 -5.06
CA SER A 574 26.35 13.91 -4.52
C SER A 574 27.75 14.12 -3.94
N GLU A 575 27.86 14.13 -2.61
CA GLU A 575 29.12 14.18 -1.87
C GLU A 575 30.05 12.99 -2.18
N ALA A 576 29.71 12.12 -3.16
CA ALA A 576 30.66 11.30 -3.88
C ALA A 576 31.61 12.16 -4.75
N GLY A 577 32.37 13.03 -4.10
CA GLY A 577 33.57 13.68 -4.61
C GLY A 577 34.66 12.65 -4.89
N GLY A 578 34.50 11.92 -6.00
CA GLY A 578 35.45 10.96 -6.54
C GLY A 578 35.37 10.96 -8.06
N ARG A 579 35.98 11.99 -8.66
CA ARG A 579 35.92 12.46 -10.06
C ARG A 579 36.30 11.48 -11.19
N THR A 580 36.14 10.15 -11.06
CA THR A 580 36.45 9.21 -12.17
C THR A 580 35.53 7.98 -12.27
N LEU A 581 35.00 7.45 -11.17
CA LEU A 581 34.23 6.20 -11.18
C LEU A 581 32.73 6.45 -11.04
N VAL A 582 31.90 5.81 -11.86
CA VAL A 582 30.43 5.89 -11.81
C VAL A 582 29.80 4.50 -11.69
N PRO A 583 28.62 4.35 -11.07
CA PRO A 583 27.91 3.08 -11.06
C PRO A 583 27.47 2.69 -12.48
N HIS A 584 27.53 1.40 -12.81
CA HIS A 584 27.07 0.89 -14.10
C HIS A 584 26.46 -0.51 -13.97
N VAL A 585 25.70 -0.93 -14.99
CA VAL A 585 24.91 -2.17 -15.04
C VAL A 585 25.21 -2.92 -16.35
N PRO A 586 26.41 -3.50 -16.50
CA PRO A 586 26.88 -4.05 -17.79
C PRO A 586 26.35 -5.46 -18.10
N PHE A 587 25.63 -6.09 -17.18
CA PHE A 587 25.31 -7.53 -17.24
C PHE A 587 23.83 -7.82 -17.51
N GLY A 588 23.13 -6.89 -18.18
CA GLY A 588 21.72 -7.04 -18.55
C GLY A 588 20.72 -6.94 -17.39
N VAL A 589 21.20 -6.88 -16.14
CA VAL A 589 20.40 -6.83 -14.92
C VAL A 589 21.16 -6.10 -13.81
N PHE A 590 20.43 -5.46 -12.89
CA PHE A 590 21.02 -4.87 -11.69
C PHE A 590 21.52 -5.96 -10.74
N PHE A 591 22.79 -6.30 -10.88
CA PHE A 591 23.56 -7.06 -9.91
C PHE A 591 24.24 -6.11 -8.93
N PHE A 592 24.23 -6.49 -7.66
CA PHE A 592 24.99 -5.80 -6.63
C PHE A 592 26.47 -6.14 -6.69
N ARG A 593 27.29 -5.33 -6.03
CA ARG A 593 28.68 -5.68 -5.72
C ARG A 593 28.76 -7.01 -4.98
N GLU A 594 29.91 -7.64 -5.12
CA GLU A 594 30.26 -8.90 -4.47
C GLU A 594 30.04 -8.86 -2.94
N LEU A 595 29.48 -9.93 -2.39
CA LEU A 595 29.25 -10.08 -0.96
C LEU A 595 30.40 -10.85 -0.30
N CYS A 596 30.64 -10.60 0.98
CA CYS A 596 31.56 -11.41 1.77
C CYS A 596 31.03 -12.83 1.94
N ARG A 597 31.80 -13.81 1.46
CA ARG A 597 31.52 -15.23 1.70
C ARG A 597 31.90 -15.70 3.12
N GLY A 598 31.22 -16.73 3.61
CA GLY A 598 31.43 -17.41 4.89
C GLY A 598 31.20 -16.52 6.12
N LYS A 599 30.37 -15.48 6.00
CA LYS A 599 30.06 -14.56 7.11
C LYS A 599 28.65 -14.80 7.63
N PRO A 600 28.45 -14.83 8.96
CA PRO A 600 27.12 -15.04 9.55
C PRO A 600 26.14 -13.89 9.28
N VAL A 601 26.68 -12.69 8.99
CA VAL A 601 25.90 -11.53 8.54
C VAL A 601 26.39 -11.13 7.16
N PRO A 602 25.54 -11.21 6.12
CA PRO A 602 25.91 -10.84 4.76
C PRO A 602 26.16 -9.34 4.68
N ARG A 603 27.15 -8.97 3.87
CA ARG A 603 27.60 -7.59 3.67
C ARG A 603 28.48 -7.52 2.43
N PHE A 604 28.63 -6.34 1.85
CA PHE A 604 29.53 -6.14 0.73
C PHE A 604 30.99 -6.45 1.10
N PHE A 605 31.72 -7.01 0.13
CA PHE A 605 33.15 -7.30 0.23
C PHE A 605 33.99 -6.03 0.38
N GLU A 606 33.60 -4.96 -0.31
CA GLU A 606 34.32 -3.69 -0.31
C GLU A 606 34.14 -2.92 1.00
N LEU A 607 35.23 -2.27 1.42
CA LEU A 607 35.28 -1.43 2.61
C LEU A 607 35.07 0.04 2.22
N GLY A 608 34.53 0.83 3.15
CA GLY A 608 34.38 2.28 2.96
C GLY A 608 33.18 2.69 2.10
N LEU A 609 32.25 1.77 1.81
CA LEU A 609 30.96 2.14 1.22
C LEU A 609 30.18 3.01 2.19
N SER A 610 29.63 4.12 1.71
CA SER A 610 28.79 5.04 2.49
C SER A 610 27.77 5.73 1.59
N VAL A 611 26.71 6.22 2.22
CA VAL A 611 25.74 7.16 1.64
C VAL A 611 25.70 8.38 2.56
N SER A 612 25.25 9.51 2.03
CA SER A 612 25.04 10.74 2.82
C SER A 612 24.04 10.51 3.96
N ASP A 613 24.15 11.32 5.03
CA ASP A 613 23.24 11.20 6.18
C ASP A 613 21.80 11.57 5.82
N ARG A 614 21.60 12.49 4.85
CA ARG A 614 20.27 12.80 4.28
C ARG A 614 19.66 11.55 3.64
N SER A 615 20.40 10.87 2.77
CA SER A 615 19.94 9.63 2.12
C SER A 615 19.69 8.51 3.13
N PHE A 616 20.58 8.35 4.11
CA PHE A 616 20.39 7.36 5.16
C PHE A 616 19.10 7.63 5.95
N ASN A 617 18.90 8.87 6.41
CA ASN A 617 17.72 9.25 7.18
C ASN A 617 16.42 9.10 6.37
N PHE A 618 16.44 9.46 5.08
CA PHE A 618 15.31 9.25 4.19
C PHE A 618 14.91 7.77 4.09
N MET A 619 15.89 6.88 3.88
CA MET A 619 15.63 5.45 3.72
C MET A 619 15.21 4.75 5.03
N PHE A 620 15.87 5.06 6.15
CA PHE A 620 15.60 4.40 7.43
C PHE A 620 14.55 5.14 8.29
N GLY A 621 14.15 6.35 7.89
CA GLY A 621 13.27 7.22 8.67
C GLY A 621 13.87 7.70 9.99
N LYS A 622 15.17 7.45 10.22
CA LYS A 622 15.90 7.73 11.45
C LYS A 622 17.38 8.01 11.17
N PRO A 623 18.04 8.86 11.98
CA PRO A 623 19.48 9.03 11.94
C PRO A 623 20.24 7.74 12.26
N ARG A 624 21.47 7.62 11.76
CA ARG A 624 22.33 6.44 11.93
C ARG A 624 22.54 6.09 13.41
N ASP A 625 22.80 7.07 14.25
CA ASP A 625 23.03 6.86 15.69
C ASP A 625 21.82 6.26 16.39
N GLU A 626 20.59 6.64 15.99
CA GLU A 626 19.37 6.09 16.58
C GLU A 626 19.16 4.62 16.16
N ILE A 627 19.49 4.28 14.91
CA ILE A 627 19.49 2.88 14.44
C ILE A 627 20.51 2.05 15.23
N LEU A 628 21.71 2.58 15.41
CA LEU A 628 22.77 1.93 16.19
C LEU A 628 22.34 1.71 17.64
N MET A 629 21.73 2.72 18.28
CA MET A 629 21.17 2.59 19.63
C MET A 629 20.04 1.55 19.70
N THR A 630 19.18 1.48 18.68
CA THR A 630 18.10 0.49 18.61
C THR A 630 18.66 -0.93 18.48
N LEU A 631 19.64 -1.14 17.61
CA LEU A 631 20.27 -2.45 17.39
C LEU A 631 21.18 -2.88 18.55
N ALA A 632 21.84 -1.93 19.22
CA ALA A 632 22.59 -2.16 20.45
C ALA A 632 21.66 -2.47 21.64
N GLY A 633 20.53 -1.75 21.76
CA GLY A 633 19.50 -2.03 22.76
C GLY A 633 18.79 -3.38 22.57
N ASN A 634 18.76 -3.88 21.32
CA ASN A 634 18.25 -5.21 20.98
C ASN A 634 19.17 -6.37 21.42
N GLN A 635 20.34 -6.12 22.01
CA GLN A 635 21.14 -7.16 22.70
C GLN A 635 20.39 -7.82 23.88
N VAL A 636 19.22 -7.33 24.26
CA VAL A 636 18.40 -7.89 25.35
C VAL A 636 17.17 -8.66 24.84
N SER A 637 16.88 -8.70 23.53
CA SER A 637 15.74 -9.49 23.03
C SER A 637 16.18 -10.88 22.59
N ILE A 638 16.30 -11.78 23.57
CA ILE A 638 16.37 -13.22 23.31
C ILE A 638 15.14 -13.58 22.44
N PRO A 639 15.31 -14.34 21.32
CA PRO A 639 14.20 -14.78 20.48
C PRO A 639 13.09 -15.36 21.34
N ARG A 640 11.84 -14.94 21.06
CA ARG A 640 10.69 -15.42 21.83
C ARG A 640 10.44 -16.88 21.47
N ASP A 641 10.27 -17.72 22.47
CA ASP A 641 9.87 -19.12 22.25
C ASP A 641 8.52 -19.17 21.50
N PRO A 642 8.41 -19.98 20.43
CA PRO A 642 7.23 -20.02 19.56
C PRO A 642 5.96 -20.51 20.27
N THR A 643 6.10 -21.22 21.39
CA THR A 643 4.97 -21.72 22.21
C THR A 643 4.37 -20.65 23.11
N ARG A 644 4.99 -19.47 23.21
CA ARG A 644 4.50 -18.39 24.09
C ARG A 644 3.15 -17.84 23.62
N LEU A 645 2.24 -17.73 24.58
CA LEU A 645 0.92 -17.15 24.33
C LEU A 645 0.98 -15.62 24.25
N HIS A 646 0.15 -15.01 23.40
CA HIS A 646 -0.09 -13.57 23.42
C HIS A 646 -1.03 -13.16 24.56
N ASN A 647 -0.72 -13.57 25.78
CA ASN A 647 -1.55 -13.37 26.98
C ASN A 647 -1.69 -11.91 27.45
N ARG A 648 -1.11 -10.95 26.72
CA ARG A 648 -1.26 -9.50 26.92
C ARG A 648 -2.15 -8.85 25.86
N THR A 649 -2.56 -9.58 24.83
CA THR A 649 -3.43 -9.09 23.77
C THR A 649 -4.90 -9.27 24.18
N ARG A 650 -5.74 -8.32 23.77
CA ARG A 650 -7.19 -8.38 23.99
C ARG A 650 -7.79 -9.54 23.19
N GLN A 651 -8.59 -10.37 23.85
CA GLN A 651 -9.28 -11.50 23.23
C GLN A 651 -10.48 -11.01 22.40
N ARG A 652 -10.76 -11.74 21.32
CA ARG A 652 -11.95 -11.51 20.47
C ARG A 652 -13.14 -12.26 21.07
N LEU A 653 -14.33 -11.68 20.92
CA LEU A 653 -15.57 -12.32 21.33
C LEU A 653 -15.94 -13.40 20.31
N ILE A 654 -16.28 -14.60 20.78
CA ILE A 654 -16.79 -15.70 19.94
C ILE A 654 -18.16 -15.33 19.35
N GLU A 655 -18.53 -15.95 18.23
CA GLU A 655 -19.87 -15.84 17.66
C GLU A 655 -20.94 -16.44 18.59
N ASP A 656 -22.20 -16.16 18.32
CA ASP A 656 -23.30 -16.74 19.12
C ASP A 656 -23.32 -18.27 18.93
N PRO A 657 -23.55 -19.04 20.01
CA PRO A 657 -23.51 -20.50 19.94
C PRO A 657 -24.65 -21.07 19.08
N ASP A 658 -24.34 -22.08 18.27
CA ASP A 658 -25.32 -22.84 17.47
C ASP A 658 -26.36 -23.54 18.35
N VAL A 659 -27.58 -23.70 17.82
CA VAL A 659 -28.77 -24.19 18.55
C VAL A 659 -28.59 -25.60 19.16
N GLY A 660 -27.68 -26.42 18.63
CA GLY A 660 -27.50 -27.83 19.00
C GLY A 660 -26.71 -28.12 20.28
N GLU A 661 -25.99 -27.16 20.84
CA GLU A 661 -25.07 -27.38 21.98
C GLU A 661 -25.42 -26.57 23.25
N ARG A 662 -26.67 -26.14 23.40
CA ARG A 662 -27.03 -25.12 24.40
C ARG A 662 -26.89 -25.58 25.86
N VAL A 663 -26.17 -24.79 26.66
CA VAL A 663 -26.17 -24.91 28.12
C VAL A 663 -27.45 -24.27 28.67
N ASN A 664 -28.37 -25.08 29.19
CA ASN A 664 -29.68 -24.58 29.61
C ASN A 664 -29.64 -23.84 30.96
N PHE A 665 -29.49 -22.50 30.92
CA PHE A 665 -29.63 -21.62 32.08
C PHE A 665 -31.10 -21.48 32.55
N ALA A 666 -32.05 -21.53 31.61
CA ALA A 666 -33.50 -21.44 31.81
C ALA A 666 -33.94 -20.26 32.70
N LEU A 667 -33.26 -19.12 32.63
CA LEU A 667 -33.62 -17.95 33.44
C LEU A 667 -34.75 -17.15 32.78
N GLU A 668 -34.82 -17.13 31.46
CA GLU A 668 -35.92 -16.50 30.72
C GLU A 668 -37.25 -17.17 31.03
N HIS A 669 -37.27 -18.51 31.07
CA HIS A 669 -38.43 -19.29 31.50
C HIS A 669 -38.86 -19.04 32.96
N ARG A 670 -37.97 -18.49 33.80
CA ARG A 670 -38.25 -18.13 35.20
C ARG A 670 -38.62 -16.66 35.37
N GLY A 671 -38.83 -15.94 34.27
CA GLY A 671 -39.24 -14.53 34.26
C GLY A 671 -38.09 -13.53 34.39
N HIS A 672 -36.86 -13.93 34.09
CA HIS A 672 -35.71 -13.02 34.04
C HIS A 672 -35.39 -12.62 32.60
N GLU A 673 -35.16 -11.33 32.35
CA GLU A 673 -34.82 -10.83 31.02
C GLU A 673 -33.71 -9.78 31.07
N LEU A 674 -33.06 -9.57 29.91
CA LEU A 674 -32.20 -8.40 29.71
C LEU A 674 -33.10 -7.21 29.36
N LEU A 675 -32.97 -6.13 30.13
CA LEU A 675 -33.64 -4.88 29.83
C LEU A 675 -33.18 -4.37 28.45
N PRO A 676 -34.04 -3.71 27.67
CA PRO A 676 -33.62 -3.06 26.43
C PRO A 676 -32.47 -2.08 26.70
N PRO A 677 -31.63 -1.76 25.69
CA PRO A 677 -30.61 -0.75 25.89
C PRO A 677 -31.29 0.56 26.31
N ALA A 678 -30.65 1.33 27.19
CA ALA A 678 -31.14 2.65 27.54
C ALA A 678 -31.16 3.50 26.26
N ARG A 679 -32.34 3.66 25.66
CA ARG A 679 -32.59 4.59 24.57
C ARG A 679 -32.84 5.94 25.24
N ASP A 680 -32.00 6.92 24.90
CA ASP A 680 -32.30 8.33 25.15
C ASP A 680 -33.57 8.63 24.35
N ASP A 681 -34.63 9.12 25.00
CA ASP A 681 -35.92 9.35 24.35
C ASP A 681 -35.89 10.57 23.42
N GLY A 682 -34.75 11.28 23.38
CA GLY A 682 -34.52 12.39 22.46
C GLY A 682 -35.57 13.50 22.63
N SER A 683 -36.18 13.63 23.81
CA SER A 683 -37.22 14.63 24.07
C SER A 683 -36.74 16.09 23.97
N ASP A 684 -35.43 16.30 23.78
CA ASP A 684 -34.75 17.56 23.47
C ASP A 684 -34.20 17.64 22.03
N ILE A 685 -34.43 16.61 21.20
CA ILE A 685 -33.97 16.51 19.82
C ILE A 685 -35.19 16.64 18.90
N ALA A 686 -35.33 17.80 18.25
CA ALA A 686 -36.38 18.03 17.26
C ALA A 686 -36.30 16.98 16.15
N GLU A 687 -37.45 16.35 15.86
CA GLU A 687 -37.66 15.30 14.86
C GLU A 687 -36.93 15.63 13.54
N GLN A 688 -35.84 14.91 13.26
CA GLN A 688 -35.30 14.74 11.91
C GLN A 688 -35.49 13.28 11.54
N ASP A 689 -36.18 13.07 10.41
CA ASP A 689 -36.51 11.77 9.83
C ASP A 689 -35.26 10.90 9.68
N PHE A 690 -35.09 9.96 10.62
CA PHE A 690 -34.14 8.86 10.51
C PHE A 690 -34.79 7.73 9.70
N ASP A 691 -34.66 7.81 8.37
CA ASP A 691 -34.69 6.62 7.51
C ASP A 691 -33.23 6.27 7.19
N ASP A 692 -32.59 5.47 8.05
CA ASP A 692 -31.31 4.84 7.75
C ASP A 692 -31.16 3.55 8.57
N GLY A 693 -31.17 2.42 7.86
CA GLY A 693 -31.18 1.04 8.35
C GLY A 693 -29.94 0.62 9.18
N SER A 694 -29.73 1.28 10.31
CA SER A 694 -28.67 1.00 11.29
C SER A 694 -29.20 0.70 12.71
N GLU A 695 -30.50 0.41 12.84
CA GLU A 695 -31.12 0.12 14.15
C GLU A 695 -30.81 -1.26 14.76
N ASP A 696 -30.19 -2.22 14.05
CA ASP A 696 -30.04 -3.60 14.56
C ASP A 696 -28.59 -4.11 14.64
N ASN A 697 -27.81 -3.59 15.59
CA ASN A 697 -26.64 -4.32 16.09
C ASN A 697 -26.51 -4.21 17.62
N ASP A 698 -27.62 -4.43 18.33
CA ASP A 698 -27.56 -4.70 19.76
C ASP A 698 -26.83 -6.04 19.99
N LEU A 699 -25.59 -5.98 20.50
CA LEU A 699 -24.75 -7.14 20.83
C LEU A 699 -25.41 -8.13 21.79
N LEU A 700 -26.48 -7.73 22.47
CA LEU A 700 -27.24 -8.53 23.43
C LEU A 700 -28.66 -8.88 22.95
N ALA A 701 -28.97 -8.66 21.66
CA ALA A 701 -30.31 -8.90 21.09
C ALA A 701 -30.78 -10.36 21.20
N SER A 702 -29.86 -11.32 21.32
CA SER A 702 -30.16 -12.76 21.31
C SER A 702 -30.75 -13.31 22.63
N GLY A 703 -31.10 -12.44 23.59
CA GLY A 703 -31.69 -12.83 24.88
C GLY A 703 -30.68 -13.16 25.99
N LEU A 704 -31.17 -13.20 27.23
CA LEU A 704 -30.41 -13.43 28.46
C LEU A 704 -29.72 -14.80 28.47
N ASP A 705 -30.45 -15.88 28.17
CA ASP A 705 -29.93 -17.24 28.29
C ASP A 705 -28.85 -17.52 27.22
N THR A 706 -29.05 -17.07 25.98
CA THR A 706 -28.05 -17.17 24.89
C THR A 706 -26.77 -16.41 25.24
N GLN A 707 -26.89 -15.20 25.78
CA GLN A 707 -25.73 -14.38 26.15
C GLN A 707 -25.02 -14.93 27.39
N LEU A 708 -25.74 -15.56 28.32
CA LEU A 708 -25.14 -16.25 29.47
C LEU A 708 -24.34 -17.48 29.05
N GLU A 709 -24.82 -18.19 28.04
CA GLU A 709 -24.06 -19.28 27.43
C GLU A 709 -22.80 -18.76 26.73
N ARG A 710 -22.95 -17.71 25.90
CA ARG A 710 -21.82 -17.10 25.19
C ARG A 710 -20.74 -16.62 26.16
N VAL A 711 -21.11 -15.95 27.24
CA VAL A 711 -20.13 -15.47 28.25
C VAL A 711 -19.48 -16.62 29.01
N TRP A 712 -20.19 -17.73 29.27
CA TRP A 712 -19.64 -18.92 29.92
C TRP A 712 -18.65 -19.69 29.03
N ARG A 713 -18.95 -19.83 27.74
CA ARG A 713 -18.02 -20.41 26.75
C ARG A 713 -16.78 -19.53 26.57
N GLN A 714 -16.99 -18.23 26.39
CA GLN A 714 -15.90 -17.25 26.27
C GLN A 714 -14.98 -17.26 27.49
N TYR A 715 -15.53 -17.44 28.69
CA TYR A 715 -14.76 -17.55 29.93
C TYR A 715 -13.70 -18.66 29.87
N SER A 716 -14.09 -19.84 29.36
CA SER A 716 -13.18 -20.99 29.26
C SER A 716 -12.02 -20.72 28.31
N ILE A 717 -12.32 -20.15 27.14
CA ILE A 717 -11.32 -19.80 26.12
C ILE A 717 -10.36 -18.72 26.63
N ASP A 718 -10.91 -17.65 27.21
CA ASP A 718 -10.12 -16.51 27.68
C ASP A 718 -9.15 -16.93 28.77
N LEU A 719 -9.60 -17.74 29.74
CA LEU A 719 -8.73 -18.18 30.82
C LEU A 719 -7.54 -18.98 30.29
N ALA A 720 -7.76 -19.93 29.36
CA ALA A 720 -6.68 -20.72 28.77
C ALA A 720 -5.69 -19.86 27.97
N LYS A 721 -6.17 -18.92 27.13
CA LYS A 721 -5.31 -18.02 26.35
C LYS A 721 -4.54 -17.01 27.19
N LEU A 722 -5.05 -16.70 28.38
CA LEU A 722 -4.44 -15.75 29.30
C LEU A 722 -3.52 -16.40 30.34
N ILE A 723 -3.28 -17.72 30.26
CA ILE A 723 -2.29 -18.41 31.09
C ILE A 723 -0.94 -17.65 31.00
N PRO A 724 -0.26 -17.39 32.14
CA PRO A 724 1.01 -16.69 32.16
C PRO A 724 2.07 -17.36 31.28
N ASN A 725 3.05 -16.58 30.84
CA ASN A 725 4.28 -17.12 30.27
C ASN A 725 5.39 -17.02 31.30
N ARG A 726 6.45 -17.83 31.13
CA ARG A 726 7.69 -17.73 31.91
C ARG A 726 8.36 -16.35 31.72
N GLN A 727 9.20 -15.98 32.68
CA GLN A 727 9.75 -14.63 32.79
C GLN A 727 10.61 -14.23 31.58
N HIS A 728 11.49 -15.13 31.11
CA HIS A 728 12.37 -14.84 29.99
C HIS A 728 11.68 -15.13 28.67
N ALA A 729 12.02 -14.34 27.64
CA ALA A 729 11.41 -14.43 26.32
C ALA A 729 11.68 -15.78 25.63
N SER A 730 12.84 -16.40 25.86
CA SER A 730 13.22 -17.72 25.37
C SER A 730 12.52 -18.89 26.03
N ASP A 731 11.82 -18.65 27.14
CA ASP A 731 11.20 -19.74 27.87
C ASP A 731 9.81 -20.03 27.27
N ALA A 732 9.48 -21.31 27.15
CA ALA A 732 8.16 -21.78 26.74
C ALA A 732 7.01 -21.20 27.61
N SER A 733 5.78 -21.28 27.11
CA SER A 733 4.61 -20.96 27.93
C SER A 733 4.47 -21.94 29.11
N TYR A 734 3.77 -21.53 30.17
CA TYR A 734 3.31 -22.52 31.16
C TYR A 734 2.19 -23.40 30.60
N CYS A 735 1.48 -22.94 29.55
CA CYS A 735 0.44 -23.72 28.88
C CYS A 735 1.05 -24.69 27.88
N VAL A 736 0.68 -25.98 27.95
CA VAL A 736 1.13 -26.99 26.98
C VAL A 736 0.14 -27.23 25.83
N ILE A 737 -1.05 -26.63 25.90
CA ILE A 737 -2.08 -26.75 24.87
C ILE A 737 -1.59 -26.00 23.61
N PRO A 738 -1.51 -26.68 22.45
CA PRO A 738 -1.15 -26.06 21.18
C PRO A 738 -2.02 -24.85 20.84
N ARG A 739 -1.41 -23.82 20.24
CA ARG A 739 -2.07 -22.54 19.97
C ARG A 739 -3.31 -22.66 19.08
N ASN A 740 -3.29 -23.58 18.11
CA ASN A 740 -4.41 -23.86 17.22
C ASN A 740 -5.58 -24.59 17.90
N GLN A 741 -5.40 -25.11 19.12
CA GLN A 741 -6.45 -25.78 19.89
C GLN A 741 -7.10 -24.87 20.94
N LEU A 742 -6.49 -23.72 21.24
CA LEU A 742 -6.99 -22.81 22.28
C LEU A 742 -8.32 -22.13 21.95
N ASP A 743 -8.69 -22.06 20.67
CA ASP A 743 -9.98 -21.52 20.23
C ASP A 743 -11.15 -22.47 20.54
N ASN A 744 -10.89 -23.76 20.73
CA ASN A 744 -11.89 -24.81 20.93
C ASN A 744 -11.97 -25.30 22.38
N VAL A 745 -11.42 -24.54 23.33
CA VAL A 745 -11.41 -24.92 24.75
C VAL A 745 -12.82 -24.88 25.34
N THR A 746 -13.23 -25.98 25.96
CA THR A 746 -14.52 -26.13 26.64
C THR A 746 -14.36 -26.18 28.17
N PRO A 747 -15.46 -26.09 28.96
CA PRO A 747 -15.41 -26.27 30.41
C PRO A 747 -14.80 -27.61 30.88
N ALA A 748 -14.77 -28.65 30.02
CA ALA A 748 -14.14 -29.94 30.33
C ALA A 748 -12.65 -29.81 30.68
N LEU A 749 -11.96 -28.82 30.10
CA LEU A 749 -10.57 -28.52 30.44
C LEU A 749 -10.39 -28.25 31.95
N TYR A 750 -11.37 -27.57 32.57
CA TYR A 750 -11.37 -27.21 33.98
C TYR A 750 -11.86 -28.32 34.91
N GLN A 751 -12.32 -29.43 34.33
CA GLN A 751 -12.67 -30.68 35.03
C GLN A 751 -11.53 -31.69 34.98
N ASN A 752 -10.56 -31.52 34.08
CA ASN A 752 -9.39 -32.39 34.00
C ASN A 752 -8.49 -32.22 35.24
N VAL A 753 -8.38 -33.29 36.03
CA VAL A 753 -7.53 -33.34 37.24
C VAL A 753 -6.07 -33.69 36.92
N ASN A 754 -5.77 -34.14 35.70
CA ASN A 754 -4.41 -34.40 35.24
C ASN A 754 -3.78 -33.13 34.68
N LEU A 755 -3.08 -32.40 35.54
CA LEU A 755 -2.67 -31.04 35.22
C LEU A 755 -1.53 -30.95 34.18
N CYS A 756 -0.81 -32.04 33.92
CA CYS A 756 0.24 -32.06 32.90
C CYS A 756 -0.30 -31.94 31.47
N ASP A 757 -1.60 -32.14 31.26
CA ASP A 757 -2.26 -31.95 29.96
C ASP A 757 -2.51 -30.45 29.67
N ILE A 758 -2.34 -29.59 30.68
CA ILE A 758 -2.72 -28.18 30.66
C ILE A 758 -1.50 -27.30 30.93
N PHE A 759 -0.69 -27.71 31.92
CA PHE A 759 0.47 -26.97 32.38
C PHE A 759 1.75 -27.78 32.25
N ASP A 760 2.85 -27.10 31.94
CA ASP A 760 4.21 -27.62 32.07
C ASP A 760 4.73 -27.49 33.53
N ASP A 761 4.25 -26.46 34.24
CA ASP A 761 4.58 -26.19 35.63
C ASP A 761 3.44 -25.42 36.30
N VAL A 762 2.99 -25.85 37.48
CA VAL A 762 1.81 -25.30 38.16
C VAL A 762 1.90 -25.45 39.68
N GLN A 763 1.41 -24.43 40.39
CA GLN A 763 1.20 -24.46 41.83
C GLN A 763 -0.27 -24.71 42.14
N TRP A 764 -0.58 -25.68 42.99
CA TRP A 764 -1.96 -26.05 43.31
C TRP A 764 -2.20 -26.17 44.82
N ARG A 765 -3.44 -25.96 45.23
CA ARG A 765 -3.88 -26.17 46.62
C ARG A 765 -5.36 -26.55 46.64
N LEU A 766 -5.76 -27.44 47.55
CA LEU A 766 -7.17 -27.64 47.87
C LEU A 766 -7.75 -26.36 48.48
N ALA A 767 -8.73 -25.78 47.81
CA ALA A 767 -9.41 -24.58 48.27
C ALA A 767 -10.31 -24.90 49.45
N THR A 768 -10.29 -24.03 50.47
CA THR A 768 -11.42 -24.01 51.40
C THR A 768 -12.66 -23.46 50.68
N ARG A 769 -13.85 -23.76 51.21
CA ARG A 769 -15.10 -23.21 50.68
C ARG A 769 -15.04 -21.69 50.50
N VAL A 770 -14.49 -20.99 51.49
CA VAL A 770 -14.33 -19.52 51.46
C VAL A 770 -13.37 -19.07 50.34
N GLN A 771 -12.29 -19.82 50.10
CA GLN A 771 -11.35 -19.51 49.01
C GLN A 771 -12.01 -19.69 47.64
N TRP A 772 -12.75 -20.78 47.45
CA TRP A 772 -13.46 -21.08 46.20
C TRP A 772 -14.55 -20.03 45.89
N GLU A 773 -15.36 -19.68 46.89
CA GLU A 773 -16.39 -18.62 46.80
C GLU A 773 -15.76 -17.25 46.51
N ARG A 774 -14.60 -16.95 47.12
CA ARG A 774 -13.87 -15.71 46.87
C ARG A 774 -13.29 -15.64 45.46
N THR A 775 -12.71 -16.73 44.96
CA THR A 775 -12.20 -16.82 43.58
C THR A 775 -13.33 -16.58 42.58
N PHE A 776 -14.48 -17.22 42.79
CA PHE A 776 -15.66 -16.96 41.97
C PHE A 776 -16.10 -15.49 42.03
N SER A 777 -16.12 -14.89 43.21
CA SER A 777 -16.49 -13.48 43.37
C SER A 777 -15.52 -12.51 42.72
N HIS A 778 -14.27 -12.92 42.52
CA HIS A 778 -13.30 -12.13 41.75
C HIS A 778 -13.45 -12.30 40.24
N LEU A 779 -13.79 -13.49 39.74
CA LEU A 779 -14.00 -13.74 38.31
C LEU A 779 -15.36 -13.21 37.83
N TRP A 780 -16.37 -13.31 38.68
CA TRP A 780 -17.77 -12.94 38.44
C TRP A 780 -18.22 -11.95 39.51
N PRO A 781 -17.86 -10.66 39.38
CA PRO A 781 -18.26 -9.64 40.35
C PRO A 781 -19.78 -9.45 40.34
N GLU A 782 -20.30 -9.00 41.48
CA GLU A 782 -21.71 -8.60 41.60
C GLU A 782 -21.98 -7.34 40.78
N LYS A 783 -23.24 -7.12 40.42
CA LYS A 783 -23.66 -5.91 39.69
C LYS A 783 -23.21 -4.67 40.45
N ASN A 784 -22.76 -3.65 39.70
CA ASN A 784 -22.20 -2.38 40.21
C ASN A 784 -20.87 -2.49 40.97
N VAL A 785 -20.30 -3.68 41.16
CA VAL A 785 -18.97 -3.85 41.75
C VAL A 785 -17.89 -3.69 40.68
N LYS A 786 -17.33 -2.49 40.56
CA LYS A 786 -16.20 -2.22 39.67
C LYS A 786 -14.87 -2.52 40.35
N LYS A 787 -14.01 -3.29 39.68
CA LYS A 787 -12.62 -3.48 40.12
C LYS A 787 -11.83 -2.17 39.95
N ARG A 788 -11.06 -1.78 40.97
CA ARG A 788 -10.22 -0.57 40.97
C ARG A 788 -8.74 -0.95 40.99
N GLY A 789 -7.90 -0.12 40.38
CA GLY A 789 -6.44 -0.32 40.33
C GLY A 789 -5.94 -0.91 39.01
N ARG A 790 -4.66 -1.33 39.00
CA ARG A 790 -4.00 -1.88 37.80
C ARG A 790 -4.43 -3.34 37.59
N LEU A 791 -5.49 -3.55 36.80
CA LEU A 791 -6.03 -4.87 36.51
C LEU A 791 -5.18 -5.61 35.48
N GLN A 792 -4.71 -6.80 35.84
CA GLN A 792 -3.99 -7.71 34.95
C GLN A 792 -4.94 -8.82 34.48
N ASN A 793 -4.93 -9.12 33.17
CA ASN A 793 -5.75 -10.11 32.48
C ASN A 793 -7.26 -9.78 32.35
N TYR A 794 -7.89 -9.13 33.34
CA TYR A 794 -9.33 -8.80 33.27
C TYR A 794 -9.68 -7.91 32.08
N GLY A 795 -8.88 -6.88 31.79
CA GLY A 795 -9.13 -5.99 30.64
C GLY A 795 -8.87 -6.66 29.28
N GLN A 796 -8.08 -7.74 29.25
CA GLN A 796 -7.80 -8.52 28.06
C GLN A 796 -8.86 -9.59 27.80
N ALA A 797 -9.55 -10.09 28.83
CA ALA A 797 -10.61 -11.08 28.72
C ALA A 797 -11.88 -10.46 28.12
N ALA A 798 -12.38 -11.05 27.03
CA ALA A 798 -13.63 -10.67 26.40
C ALA A 798 -14.85 -11.03 27.27
N TYR A 799 -14.84 -12.19 27.94
CA TYR A 799 -15.95 -12.64 28.80
C TYR A 799 -16.26 -11.61 29.89
N TYR A 800 -15.21 -11.03 30.48
CA TYR A 800 -15.35 -10.12 31.61
C TYR A 800 -16.07 -8.82 31.19
N ARG A 801 -15.75 -8.31 29.99
CA ARG A 801 -16.43 -7.14 29.43
C ARG A 801 -17.88 -7.46 29.07
N LEU A 802 -18.12 -8.62 28.44
CA LEU A 802 -19.46 -9.07 28.11
C LEU A 802 -20.31 -9.20 29.40
N TRP A 803 -19.77 -9.79 30.47
CA TRP A 803 -20.42 -9.86 31.77
C TRP A 803 -20.74 -8.48 32.38
N GLU A 804 -19.81 -7.52 32.31
CA GLU A 804 -20.06 -6.14 32.78
C GLU A 804 -21.17 -5.45 31.97
N THR A 805 -21.18 -5.62 30.64
CA THR A 805 -22.24 -5.07 29.78
C THR A 805 -23.58 -5.73 30.07
N MET A 806 -23.64 -7.05 30.17
CA MET A 806 -24.86 -7.78 30.48
C MET A 806 -25.43 -7.36 31.84
N THR A 807 -24.61 -7.36 32.90
CA THR A 807 -25.07 -7.01 34.26
C THR A 807 -25.55 -5.56 34.37
N SER A 808 -25.08 -4.65 33.52
CA SER A 808 -25.59 -3.28 33.43
C SER A 808 -27.05 -3.20 32.92
N ARG A 809 -27.48 -4.22 32.15
CA ARG A 809 -28.83 -4.36 31.58
C ARG A 809 -29.71 -5.37 32.32
N MET A 810 -29.23 -5.97 33.41
CA MET A 810 -30.04 -6.85 34.26
C MET A 810 -30.65 -6.06 35.42
N SER A 811 -31.85 -6.43 35.89
CA SER A 811 -32.30 -6.00 37.22
C SER A 811 -31.37 -6.56 38.32
N ASP A 812 -31.48 -6.07 39.55
CA ASP A 812 -30.66 -6.59 40.65
C ASP A 812 -31.01 -8.06 40.97
N GLU A 813 -32.29 -8.43 40.85
CA GLU A 813 -32.78 -9.81 40.96
C GLU A 813 -32.24 -10.68 39.84
N THR A 814 -32.32 -10.21 38.59
CA THR A 814 -31.83 -10.95 37.41
C THR A 814 -30.32 -11.13 37.47
N ALA A 815 -29.55 -10.09 37.82
CA ALA A 815 -28.10 -10.20 37.96
C ALA A 815 -27.70 -11.22 39.04
N LYS A 816 -28.44 -11.25 40.16
CA LYS A 816 -28.23 -12.23 41.23
C LYS A 816 -28.57 -13.65 40.78
N ALA A 817 -29.68 -13.85 40.05
CA ALA A 817 -30.08 -15.14 39.50
C ALA A 817 -29.08 -15.66 38.45
N SER A 818 -28.68 -14.81 37.51
CA SER A 818 -27.65 -15.08 36.50
C SER A 818 -26.33 -15.51 37.14
N ARG A 819 -25.86 -14.75 38.13
CA ARG A 819 -24.63 -15.07 38.86
C ARG A 819 -24.76 -16.38 39.63
N GLN A 820 -25.92 -16.68 40.23
CA GLN A 820 -26.16 -17.96 40.91
C GLN A 820 -26.23 -19.15 39.95
N ALA A 821 -26.72 -18.95 38.73
CA ALA A 821 -26.71 -19.96 37.70
C ALA A 821 -25.27 -20.27 37.23
N ILE A 822 -24.46 -19.23 36.95
CA ILE A 822 -23.03 -19.39 36.65
C ILE A 822 -22.30 -20.07 37.82
N TRP A 823 -22.61 -19.70 39.07
CA TRP A 823 -22.05 -20.36 40.25
C TRP A 823 -22.36 -21.87 40.28
N SER A 824 -23.53 -22.28 39.80
CA SER A 824 -23.90 -23.69 39.73
C SER A 824 -23.01 -24.47 38.76
N PHE A 825 -22.68 -23.89 37.60
CA PHE A 825 -21.70 -24.45 36.66
C PHE A 825 -20.28 -24.36 37.19
N PHE A 826 -19.88 -23.24 37.79
CA PHE A 826 -18.54 -23.06 38.36
C PHE A 826 -18.21 -24.09 39.45
N LYS A 827 -19.21 -24.54 40.22
CA LYS A 827 -19.05 -25.62 41.21
C LYS A 827 -18.75 -26.99 40.59
N THR A 828 -19.02 -27.18 39.30
CA THR A 828 -18.72 -28.42 38.58
C THR A 828 -17.27 -28.48 38.11
N LEU A 829 -16.53 -27.38 38.18
CA LEU A 829 -15.12 -27.36 37.82
C LEU A 829 -14.29 -28.02 38.94
N GLU A 830 -13.29 -28.80 38.55
CA GLU A 830 -12.34 -29.41 39.48
C GLU A 830 -11.24 -28.43 39.87
N TRP A 831 -10.91 -27.48 39.00
CA TRP A 831 -9.91 -26.45 39.27
C TRP A 831 -10.26 -25.10 38.64
N ALA A 832 -9.70 -24.03 39.21
CA ALA A 832 -9.83 -22.66 38.72
C ALA A 832 -8.55 -21.87 39.03
N PRO A 833 -8.23 -20.80 38.27
CA PRO A 833 -7.11 -19.94 38.62
C PRO A 833 -7.30 -19.34 40.02
N CYS A 834 -6.21 -19.13 40.75
CA CYS A 834 -6.22 -18.41 42.03
C CYS A 834 -6.45 -16.90 41.80
N ALA A 835 -7.63 -16.55 41.29
CA ALA A 835 -7.98 -15.20 40.89
C ALA A 835 -8.15 -14.28 42.10
N GLY A 836 -7.53 -13.11 42.00
CA GLY A 836 -7.60 -12.03 42.99
C GLY A 836 -8.31 -10.79 42.44
N ALA A 837 -8.40 -9.76 43.27
CA ALA A 837 -9.00 -8.48 42.86
C ALA A 837 -8.23 -7.83 41.70
N GLU A 838 -6.90 -7.91 41.69
CA GLU A 838 -6.04 -7.23 40.72
C GLU A 838 -5.67 -8.08 39.50
N ARG A 839 -5.67 -9.42 39.60
CA ARG A 839 -5.22 -10.31 38.53
C ARG A 839 -5.98 -11.63 38.51
N ILE A 840 -6.17 -12.20 37.33
CA ILE A 840 -6.76 -13.54 37.15
C ILE A 840 -5.74 -14.61 37.55
N TRP A 841 -4.51 -14.51 37.06
CA TRP A 841 -3.46 -15.51 37.30
C TRP A 841 -2.41 -15.00 38.29
N GLU A 842 -2.37 -15.59 39.48
CA GLU A 842 -1.28 -15.38 40.44
C GLU A 842 -0.11 -16.32 40.13
N THR A 843 1.12 -15.83 40.24
CA THR A 843 2.33 -16.60 39.90
C THR A 843 3.41 -16.60 40.98
N LYS A 844 3.30 -15.72 41.99
CA LYS A 844 4.32 -15.59 43.05
C LYS A 844 4.49 -16.89 43.84
N THR A 845 5.71 -17.38 44.04
CA THR A 845 5.97 -18.59 44.85
C THR A 845 5.55 -18.37 46.30
N THR A 846 4.77 -19.29 46.88
CA THR A 846 4.38 -19.27 48.31
C THR A 846 4.40 -20.66 48.90
N SER A 847 4.87 -20.81 50.13
CA SER A 847 4.99 -22.10 50.84
C SER A 847 3.67 -22.84 51.10
N SER A 848 2.51 -22.20 50.87
CA SER A 848 1.19 -22.77 51.14
C SER A 848 0.54 -23.49 49.95
N PHE A 849 1.23 -23.62 48.81
CA PHE A 849 0.77 -24.35 47.63
C PHE A 849 1.71 -25.53 47.35
N ASN A 850 1.12 -26.67 46.98
CA ASN A 850 1.85 -27.81 46.40
C ASN A 850 2.26 -27.47 44.96
N ARG A 851 3.20 -28.23 44.39
CA ARG A 851 3.71 -27.96 43.05
C ARG A 851 3.85 -29.23 42.22
N PHE A 852 3.57 -29.11 40.94
CA PHE A 852 3.97 -30.05 39.90
C PHE A 852 4.78 -29.32 38.81
N GLY A 853 5.77 -30.00 38.22
CA GLY A 853 6.69 -29.42 37.22
C GLY A 853 8.15 -29.41 37.68
N VAL A 854 9.04 -28.94 36.80
CA VAL A 854 10.50 -29.10 36.93
C VAL A 854 11.20 -27.90 37.60
N SER A 855 10.59 -26.70 37.60
CA SER A 855 11.27 -25.48 38.06
C SER A 855 10.90 -25.06 39.48
N SER A 856 11.81 -24.43 40.21
CA SER A 856 11.57 -23.87 41.56
C SER A 856 11.04 -22.42 41.54
N GLY A 857 10.86 -21.84 40.35
CA GLY A 857 10.52 -20.43 40.15
C GLY A 857 9.02 -20.11 40.28
N PRO A 858 8.58 -18.90 39.89
CA PRO A 858 7.15 -18.57 39.78
C PRO A 858 6.43 -19.60 38.88
N ALA A 859 5.15 -19.86 39.12
CA ALA A 859 4.30 -20.67 38.24
C ALA A 859 2.82 -20.33 38.49
N PRO A 860 1.92 -20.51 37.50
CA PRO A 860 0.50 -20.24 37.69
C PRO A 860 -0.06 -20.97 38.91
N LYS A 861 -0.82 -20.24 39.73
CA LYS A 861 -1.53 -20.80 40.87
C LYS A 861 -2.95 -21.14 40.49
N ILE A 862 -3.35 -22.35 40.86
CA ILE A 862 -4.71 -22.81 40.76
C ILE A 862 -5.22 -23.27 42.12
N TYR A 863 -6.53 -23.13 42.30
CA TYR A 863 -7.26 -23.79 43.36
C TYR A 863 -7.89 -25.05 42.81
N MET A 864 -7.85 -26.11 43.60
CA MET A 864 -8.57 -27.35 43.38
C MET A 864 -9.82 -27.34 44.25
N ASN A 865 -10.97 -27.70 43.69
CA ASN A 865 -12.26 -27.63 44.37
C ASN A 865 -12.39 -28.71 45.45
N ARG A 866 -12.26 -29.99 45.05
CA ARG A 866 -12.48 -31.15 45.93
C ARG A 866 -11.41 -32.22 45.78
N THR A 867 -10.92 -32.42 44.57
CA THR A 867 -10.07 -33.56 44.22
C THR A 867 -8.59 -33.15 44.24
N THR A 868 -7.73 -34.05 44.75
CA THR A 868 -6.28 -33.90 44.60
C THR A 868 -5.90 -34.13 43.15
N PRO A 869 -5.18 -33.20 42.49
CA PRO A 869 -4.79 -33.34 41.10
C PRO A 869 -3.72 -34.42 40.91
N THR A 870 -3.67 -34.99 39.72
CA THR A 870 -2.64 -35.96 39.30
C THR A 870 -1.66 -35.32 38.31
N TRP A 871 -0.50 -35.96 38.13
CA TRP A 871 0.53 -35.55 37.18
C TRP A 871 1.10 -36.78 36.46
N ASN A 872 0.41 -37.25 35.43
CA ASN A 872 0.72 -38.50 34.72
C ASN A 872 1.29 -38.21 33.32
N VAL A 873 2.63 -38.18 33.21
CA VAL A 873 3.34 -37.83 31.95
C VAL A 873 3.23 -38.91 30.87
N GLU A 874 2.83 -40.14 31.22
CA GLU A 874 2.81 -41.31 30.33
C GLU A 874 1.50 -41.52 29.54
N ARG A 875 0.47 -40.68 29.72
CA ARG A 875 -0.75 -40.77 28.89
C ARG A 875 -0.52 -40.15 27.50
N PRO A 876 -0.92 -40.80 26.39
CA PRO A 876 -0.96 -40.17 25.08
C PRO A 876 -1.80 -38.88 25.14
N ARG A 877 -1.32 -37.80 24.51
CA ARG A 877 -1.89 -36.44 24.58
C ARG A 877 -3.27 -36.28 23.91
N ASP A 878 -3.93 -37.36 23.53
CA ASP A 878 -5.11 -37.38 22.65
C ASP A 878 -6.46 -37.40 23.40
N VAL A 879 -6.54 -36.92 24.65
CA VAL A 879 -7.77 -37.04 25.48
C VAL A 879 -8.56 -35.73 25.63
N LEU A 880 -8.41 -34.76 24.72
CA LEU A 880 -9.20 -33.50 24.77
C LEU A 880 -10.21 -33.33 23.62
N MET A 881 -10.54 -34.38 22.88
CA MET A 881 -11.50 -34.33 21.76
C MET A 881 -12.61 -35.40 21.83
N GLU A 882 -13.25 -35.54 22.99
CA GLU A 882 -14.64 -36.05 23.07
C GLU A 882 -15.51 -35.11 23.92
#